data_AF-A0A2E6ACD3-F1
#
_entry.id   AF-A0A2E6ACD3-F1
#
_cell.length_a   1.000
_cell.length_b   1.000
_cell.length_c   1.000
_cell.angle_alpha   90.00
_cell.angle_beta   90.00
_cell.angle_gamma   90.00
#
_symmetry.space_group_name_H-M   'P 1'
#
loop_
_entity.id
_entity.type
_entity.pdbx_description
1 polymer ?
#
loop_
_entity_poly.entity_id
_entity_poly.type
_entity_poly.pdbx_seq_one_letter_code
_entity_poly.pdbx_strand_id
1 'polypeptide(L)'
;MFSSYTIAQDATYSTEILAPGYTKLTFEAPKPGAYTLSSYKAAKNGNIIDSSGSSKTLHDIYENKIILLNFMYSTCTDVNGCPLATAVFHKIRNILNKDPSVGKNVNLVSLSFDPQNDTHDVMKLYGSGTSSGVVDWKFLTTNSYKDLDPILNNYSQRIIKDYDENGKYLGSISHILRVFLIDKDKQIRNIYSVSFLHSDVLINDIKTLLDPKTKNGTVVASTGDITIAESGAKLAKPGDYKEGYTSDNYSTKAQTLDRHGKAADLITNTTTQQLGLPKISIPKDTFLTREKIALGRKMFFDRRLSHTDTISCGICHVPEMGFAHNELRTAVGTEGRSVPRNTPTILNAAFLTRFFHDARETSLENQVWGPLLNHNEMANPSPGYLINKINAIPDYKGLFEEAYGRGASIDTISRAFAAYEYSLLSGNSAFDRWYYGKERRAISDEAKEGFKIFTGKGSCITCHLIEEDFALFTDEKLHNTGIGYKASMHVEPPRKKVILAPGLEIEVDTTTYANNSAFANEISPNDLGLYTITQDPNDRWKFKTPSLRNVQITGPYMHNGSLSTLKDVVEFYNKGGIKNEVLSPLIFPLNLSEKEMNYLVEFLKTLTGSNIDELILDAKAAPIGEISLDDPNWFHENKPKY
;
A
#
# COMPACT_ATOMS: atom_id res chain seq x y z
N MET A 1 -68.94 -22.23 13.14
CA MET A 1 -67.76 -23.12 13.06
C MET A 1 -67.27 -23.10 11.63
N PHE A 2 -66.00 -22.76 11.46
CA PHE A 2 -65.09 -22.96 10.32
C PHE A 2 -64.17 -21.74 10.26
N SER A 3 -63.20 -21.74 11.19
CA SER A 3 -62.03 -20.89 11.12
C SER A 3 -60.91 -21.77 10.56
N SER A 4 -60.59 -21.57 9.29
CA SER A 4 -59.43 -22.15 8.65
C SER A 4 -58.21 -21.30 9.04
N TYR A 5 -57.54 -21.69 10.12
CA TYR A 5 -56.18 -21.25 10.40
C TYR A 5 -55.26 -21.92 9.39
N THR A 6 -54.75 -21.15 8.43
CA THR A 6 -53.64 -21.58 7.58
C THR A 6 -52.40 -21.62 8.46
N ILE A 7 -52.01 -22.82 8.87
CA ILE A 7 -50.74 -23.08 9.56
C ILE A 7 -49.63 -22.76 8.57
N ALA A 8 -48.81 -21.75 8.88
CA ALA A 8 -47.57 -21.51 8.18
C ALA A 8 -46.71 -22.78 8.30
N GLN A 9 -46.32 -23.34 7.15
CA GLN A 9 -45.51 -24.53 7.02
C GLN A 9 -44.33 -24.50 8.00
N ASP A 10 -44.24 -25.50 8.88
CA ASP A 10 -43.00 -25.86 9.57
C ASP A 10 -41.98 -26.27 8.50
N ALA A 11 -41.18 -25.30 8.05
CA ALA A 11 -40.03 -25.56 7.22
C ALA A 11 -38.94 -26.19 8.11
N THR A 12 -38.85 -27.51 8.08
CA THR A 12 -37.63 -28.21 8.49
C THR A 12 -36.51 -27.80 7.54
N TYR A 13 -35.67 -26.85 7.95
CA TYR A 13 -34.47 -26.44 7.23
C TYR A 13 -33.47 -27.60 7.20
N SER A 14 -33.63 -28.51 6.23
CA SER A 14 -32.54 -29.37 5.78
C SER A 14 -31.42 -28.51 5.18
N THR A 15 -30.23 -29.08 5.03
CA THR A 15 -28.98 -28.47 4.55
C THR A 15 -29.06 -27.91 3.12
N GLU A 16 -29.91 -26.91 2.90
CA GLU A 16 -30.01 -26.14 1.67
C GLU A 16 -29.12 -24.91 1.76
N ILE A 17 -28.48 -24.61 0.64
CA ILE A 17 -27.63 -23.45 0.43
C ILE A 17 -28.50 -22.19 0.62
N LEU A 18 -28.27 -21.44 1.71
CA LEU A 18 -29.10 -20.30 2.12
C LEU A 18 -29.14 -19.18 1.07
N ALA A 19 -28.07 -19.03 0.29
CA ALA A 19 -28.00 -18.17 -0.88
C ALA A 19 -26.82 -18.59 -1.77
N PRO A 20 -26.80 -18.31 -3.08
CA PRO A 20 -25.69 -18.66 -3.97
C PRO A 20 -24.35 -18.10 -3.45
N GLY A 21 -23.40 -18.99 -3.14
CA GLY A 21 -22.11 -18.63 -2.55
C GLY A 21 -22.05 -18.65 -1.01
N TYR A 22 -23.19 -18.87 -0.34
CA TYR A 22 -23.23 -19.05 1.11
C TYR A 22 -22.93 -20.51 1.49
N THR A 23 -21.67 -20.81 1.79
CA THR A 23 -21.20 -22.14 2.21
C THR A 23 -21.06 -22.23 3.73
N LYS A 24 -20.80 -23.44 4.27
CA LYS A 24 -20.37 -23.55 5.67
C LYS A 24 -19.06 -22.80 5.85
N LEU A 25 -18.88 -22.20 7.04
CA LEU A 25 -17.62 -21.61 7.48
C LEU A 25 -16.46 -22.56 7.14
N THR A 26 -15.55 -22.08 6.29
CA THR A 26 -14.38 -22.84 5.84
C THR A 26 -13.23 -22.82 6.85
N PHE A 27 -13.43 -22.13 7.96
CA PHE A 27 -12.50 -22.02 9.08
C PHE A 27 -13.26 -22.18 10.41
N GLU A 28 -12.55 -22.63 11.44
CA GLU A 28 -13.11 -22.68 12.79
C GLU A 28 -13.26 -21.25 13.33
N ALA A 29 -14.49 -20.85 13.67
CA ALA A 29 -14.73 -19.52 14.23
C ALA A 29 -13.96 -19.36 15.55
N PRO A 30 -13.29 -18.21 15.77
CA PRO A 30 -12.47 -18.01 16.96
C PRO A 30 -13.30 -18.14 18.24
N LYS A 31 -12.72 -18.76 19.27
CA LYS A 31 -13.42 -19.01 20.53
C LYS A 31 -13.78 -17.67 21.21
N PRO A 32 -14.99 -17.53 21.79
CA PRO A 32 -15.36 -16.33 22.50
C PRO A 32 -14.34 -15.93 23.57
N GLY A 33 -14.01 -14.65 23.64
CA GLY A 33 -13.06 -14.10 24.63
C GLY A 33 -11.58 -14.36 24.33
N ALA A 34 -11.25 -15.12 23.26
CA ALA A 34 -9.87 -15.33 22.83
C ALA A 34 -9.28 -14.14 22.03
N TYR A 35 -10.12 -13.15 21.71
CA TYR A 35 -9.78 -11.95 20.96
C TYR A 35 -10.57 -10.75 21.51
N THR A 36 -10.19 -9.54 21.10
CA THR A 36 -10.93 -8.32 21.43
C THR A 36 -11.46 -7.70 20.14
N LEU A 37 -12.72 -7.29 20.13
CA LEU A 37 -13.27 -6.51 19.03
C LEU A 37 -12.95 -5.02 19.27
N SER A 38 -12.19 -4.38 18.40
CA SER A 38 -11.88 -2.96 18.55
C SER A 38 -13.12 -2.09 18.30
N SER A 39 -13.16 -0.89 18.87
CA SER A 39 -14.16 0.11 18.47
C SER A 39 -13.79 0.66 17.09
N TYR A 40 -14.72 0.56 16.14
CA TYR A 40 -14.56 1.12 14.78
C TYR A 40 -14.99 2.59 14.74
N LYS A 41 -16.23 2.87 15.16
CA LYS A 41 -16.78 4.24 15.31
C LYS A 41 -18.05 4.23 16.18
N ALA A 42 -18.42 5.37 16.76
CA ALA A 42 -19.68 5.49 17.49
C ALA A 42 -20.92 5.32 16.58
N ALA A 43 -21.85 4.47 17.00
CA ALA A 43 -23.16 4.27 16.37
C ALA A 43 -24.00 5.54 16.52
N LYS A 44 -24.40 6.12 15.39
CA LYS A 44 -25.09 7.42 15.37
C LYS A 44 -26.59 7.26 15.57
N ASN A 45 -27.21 8.30 16.14
CA ASN A 45 -28.64 8.34 16.37
C ASN A 45 -29.41 8.74 15.11
N GLY A 46 -30.74 8.61 15.15
CA GLY A 46 -31.64 9.11 14.11
C GLY A 46 -33.09 8.82 14.42
N ASN A 47 -33.99 9.60 13.83
CA ASN A 47 -35.43 9.49 14.04
C ASN A 47 -36.00 8.30 13.27
N ILE A 48 -36.77 7.47 13.96
CA ILE A 48 -37.40 6.26 13.41
C ILE A 48 -38.86 6.18 13.85
N ILE A 49 -39.60 5.30 13.18
CA ILE A 49 -40.95 4.89 13.53
C ILE A 49 -40.90 3.40 13.83
N ASP A 50 -41.35 3.03 15.03
CA ASP A 50 -41.45 1.63 15.42
C ASP A 50 -42.72 0.97 14.89
N SER A 51 -42.82 -0.36 15.06
CA SER A 51 -43.96 -1.15 14.60
C SER A 51 -45.31 -0.82 15.28
N SER A 52 -45.31 0.04 16.31
CA SER A 52 -46.55 0.57 16.91
C SER A 52 -47.00 1.89 16.29
N GLY A 53 -46.21 2.47 15.39
CA GLY A 53 -46.44 3.80 14.81
C GLY A 53 -45.88 4.93 15.67
N SER A 54 -45.16 4.62 16.75
CA SER A 54 -44.58 5.63 17.64
C SER A 54 -43.25 6.15 17.09
N SER A 55 -43.06 7.48 17.12
CA SER A 55 -41.79 8.09 16.79
C SER A 55 -40.80 7.98 17.96
N LYS A 56 -39.60 7.46 17.67
CA LYS A 56 -38.49 7.26 18.60
C LYS A 56 -37.17 7.54 17.91
N THR A 57 -36.07 7.41 18.63
CA THR A 57 -34.73 7.45 18.05
C THR A 57 -34.05 6.09 18.10
N LEU A 58 -33.08 5.84 17.20
CA LEU A 58 -32.29 4.60 17.20
C LEU A 58 -31.63 4.33 18.56
N HIS A 59 -31.16 5.37 19.25
CA HIS A 59 -30.53 5.22 20.56
C HIS A 59 -31.51 4.80 21.66
N ASP A 60 -32.80 5.12 21.53
CA ASP A 60 -33.86 4.61 22.43
C ASP A 60 -34.10 3.12 22.21
N ILE A 61 -33.71 2.58 21.05
CA ILE A 61 -33.76 1.14 20.76
C ILE A 61 -32.54 0.40 21.31
N TYR A 62 -31.41 1.09 21.51
CA TYR A 62 -30.12 0.48 21.87
C TYR A 62 -29.94 0.21 23.37
N GLU A 63 -30.90 0.60 24.22
CA GLU A 63 -30.83 0.60 25.69
C GLU A 63 -30.06 -0.57 26.31
N ASN A 64 -28.82 -0.30 26.74
CA ASN A 64 -27.89 -1.20 27.46
C ASN A 64 -27.79 -2.63 26.90
N LYS A 65 -28.01 -2.78 25.60
CA LYS A 65 -27.96 -4.06 24.88
C LYS A 65 -26.98 -3.97 23.71
N ILE A 66 -26.43 -5.12 23.34
CA ILE A 66 -25.68 -5.31 22.10
C ILE A 66 -26.69 -5.37 20.95
N ILE A 67 -26.43 -4.63 19.87
CA ILE A 67 -27.37 -4.49 18.76
C ILE A 67 -26.77 -5.12 17.51
N LEU A 68 -27.53 -5.98 16.86
CA LEU A 68 -27.29 -6.35 15.46
C LEU A 68 -28.26 -5.56 14.59
N LEU A 69 -27.74 -4.53 13.92
CA LEU A 69 -28.52 -3.68 13.02
C LEU A 69 -28.30 -4.10 11.58
N ASN A 70 -29.36 -4.48 10.88
CA ASN A 70 -29.39 -4.56 9.43
C ASN A 70 -30.32 -3.49 8.85
N PHE A 71 -30.09 -3.16 7.59
CA PHE A 71 -31.01 -2.36 6.82
C PHE A 71 -31.59 -3.20 5.69
N MET A 72 -32.86 -3.01 5.40
CA MET A 72 -33.61 -3.86 4.49
C MET A 72 -34.76 -3.10 3.83
N TYR A 73 -35.51 -3.76 2.96
CA TYR A 73 -36.84 -3.29 2.55
C TYR A 73 -37.71 -4.48 2.17
N SER A 74 -39.03 -4.36 2.32
CA SER A 74 -39.92 -5.54 2.28
C SER A 74 -40.02 -6.21 0.91
N THR A 75 -39.81 -5.46 -0.17
CA THR A 75 -39.87 -5.94 -1.56
C THR A 75 -38.52 -6.37 -2.13
N CYS A 76 -37.48 -6.50 -1.30
CA CYS A 76 -36.15 -6.87 -1.77
C CYS A 76 -36.12 -8.30 -2.34
N THR A 77 -35.72 -8.42 -3.61
CA THR A 77 -35.62 -9.69 -4.34
C THR A 77 -34.20 -10.27 -4.40
N ASP A 78 -33.19 -9.52 -3.92
CA ASP A 78 -31.80 -10.00 -3.89
C ASP A 78 -31.63 -11.08 -2.83
N VAL A 79 -31.51 -12.34 -3.27
CA VAL A 79 -31.31 -13.51 -2.39
C VAL A 79 -30.06 -13.41 -1.51
N ASN A 80 -29.03 -12.69 -1.93
CA ASN A 80 -27.81 -12.45 -1.14
C ASN A 80 -27.92 -11.21 -0.23
N GLY A 81 -29.03 -10.48 -0.30
CA GLY A 81 -29.34 -9.28 0.46
C GLY A 81 -30.27 -9.55 1.65
N CYS A 82 -31.51 -9.04 1.56
CA CYS A 82 -32.46 -9.07 2.68
C CYS A 82 -32.87 -10.50 3.10
N PRO A 83 -33.23 -11.43 2.19
CA PRO A 83 -33.48 -12.83 2.52
C PRO A 83 -32.35 -13.50 3.32
N LEU A 84 -31.09 -13.33 2.90
CA LEU A 84 -29.93 -13.88 3.61
C LEU A 84 -29.80 -13.30 5.02
N ALA A 85 -29.88 -11.97 5.15
CA ALA A 85 -29.78 -11.31 6.45
C ALA A 85 -30.88 -11.74 7.41
N THR A 86 -32.11 -11.83 6.91
CA THR A 86 -33.28 -12.32 7.66
C THR A 86 -33.07 -13.77 8.10
N ALA A 87 -32.60 -14.66 7.22
CA ALA A 87 -32.33 -16.06 7.57
C ALA A 87 -31.23 -16.19 8.64
N VAL A 88 -30.16 -15.42 8.53
CA VAL A 88 -29.07 -15.42 9.53
C VAL A 88 -29.55 -14.85 10.88
N PHE A 89 -30.37 -13.79 10.87
CA PHE A 89 -30.97 -13.23 12.08
C PHE A 89 -31.92 -14.23 12.76
N HIS A 90 -32.71 -14.98 12.01
CA HIS A 90 -33.50 -16.09 12.54
C HIS A 90 -32.64 -17.15 13.21
N LYS A 91 -31.53 -17.55 12.58
CA LYS A 91 -30.60 -18.53 13.16
C LYS A 91 -29.95 -18.02 14.45
N ILE A 92 -29.48 -16.77 14.46
CA ILE A 92 -28.92 -16.11 15.65
C ILE A 92 -29.95 -16.06 16.77
N ARG A 93 -31.17 -15.58 16.49
CA ARG A 93 -32.28 -15.51 17.44
C ARG A 93 -32.60 -16.88 18.04
N ASN A 94 -32.69 -17.93 17.21
CA ASN A 94 -32.99 -19.27 17.67
C ASN A 94 -31.89 -19.86 18.56
N ILE A 95 -30.62 -19.56 18.26
CA ILE A 95 -29.49 -20.00 19.10
C ILE A 95 -29.48 -19.21 20.42
N LEU A 96 -29.63 -17.89 20.37
CA LEU A 96 -29.60 -17.02 21.55
C LEU A 96 -30.83 -17.18 22.46
N ASN A 97 -32.00 -17.55 21.92
CA ASN A 97 -33.18 -17.92 22.73
C ASN A 97 -32.94 -19.17 23.57
N LYS A 98 -32.06 -20.08 23.13
CA LYS A 98 -31.64 -21.27 23.89
C LYS A 98 -30.56 -20.96 24.92
N ASP A 99 -29.96 -19.77 24.87
CA ASP A 99 -28.95 -19.28 25.83
C ASP A 99 -29.41 -17.94 26.44
N PRO A 100 -30.33 -17.97 27.42
CA PRO A 100 -30.86 -16.75 28.02
C PRO A 100 -29.79 -15.91 28.74
N SER A 101 -28.62 -16.47 29.06
CA SER A 101 -27.53 -15.72 29.68
C SER A 101 -26.96 -14.65 28.74
N VAL A 102 -26.88 -14.98 27.45
CA VAL A 102 -26.42 -14.11 26.37
C VAL A 102 -27.60 -13.38 25.73
N GLY A 103 -28.69 -14.08 25.38
CA GLY A 103 -29.79 -13.55 24.58
C GLY A 103 -30.45 -12.29 25.17
N LYS A 104 -30.63 -12.22 26.50
CA LYS A 104 -31.22 -11.05 27.17
C LYS A 104 -30.41 -9.76 27.03
N ASN A 105 -29.13 -9.87 26.63
CA ASN A 105 -28.24 -8.73 26.39
C ASN A 105 -28.22 -8.28 24.93
N VAL A 106 -29.02 -8.88 24.03
CA VAL A 106 -28.96 -8.63 22.58
C VAL A 106 -30.31 -8.18 22.05
N ASN A 107 -30.33 -7.19 21.16
CA ASN A 107 -31.48 -6.87 20.30
C ASN A 107 -31.08 -7.00 18.83
N LEU A 108 -32.01 -7.52 18.02
CA LEU A 108 -31.92 -7.51 16.57
C LEU A 108 -32.76 -6.34 16.05
N VAL A 109 -32.24 -5.60 15.07
CA VAL A 109 -32.92 -4.44 14.49
C VAL A 109 -32.83 -4.52 12.98
N SER A 110 -33.97 -4.37 12.32
CA SER A 110 -34.11 -4.28 10.88
C SER A 110 -34.78 -2.97 10.51
N LEU A 111 -34.04 -2.05 9.88
CA LEU A 111 -34.53 -0.73 9.51
C LEU A 111 -34.78 -0.64 8.00
N SER A 112 -35.97 -0.19 7.60
CA SER A 112 -36.31 -0.05 6.20
C SER A 112 -35.57 1.09 5.49
N PHE A 113 -35.17 0.86 4.24
CA PHE A 113 -34.69 1.87 3.30
C PHE A 113 -35.79 2.57 2.50
N ASP A 114 -37.04 2.09 2.59
CA ASP A 114 -38.12 2.55 1.73
C ASP A 114 -39.35 3.02 2.53
N PRO A 115 -39.26 4.14 3.26
CA PRO A 115 -40.35 4.63 4.11
C PRO A 115 -41.65 4.95 3.36
N GLN A 116 -41.64 5.02 2.03
CA GLN A 116 -42.85 5.20 1.23
C GLN A 116 -43.67 3.93 1.10
N ASN A 117 -43.01 2.78 0.92
CA ASN A 117 -43.66 1.48 0.72
C ASN A 117 -43.68 0.64 2.02
N ASP A 118 -42.64 0.76 2.84
CA ASP A 118 -42.47 0.06 4.10
C ASP A 118 -42.97 0.92 5.26
N THR A 119 -44.29 1.12 5.30
CA THR A 119 -44.94 1.80 6.43
C THR A 119 -44.80 0.97 7.70
N HIS A 120 -45.07 1.57 8.86
CA HIS A 120 -45.03 0.84 10.14
C HIS A 120 -45.91 -0.41 10.16
N ASP A 121 -47.08 -0.39 9.49
CA ASP A 121 -47.96 -1.55 9.36
C ASP A 121 -47.33 -2.66 8.51
N VAL A 122 -46.66 -2.30 7.40
CA VAL A 122 -45.94 -3.25 6.54
C VAL A 122 -44.77 -3.87 7.30
N MET A 123 -43.99 -3.06 8.03
CA MET A 123 -42.87 -3.54 8.83
C MET A 123 -43.32 -4.41 10.01
N LYS A 124 -44.46 -4.09 10.63
CA LYS A 124 -45.09 -4.92 11.65
C LYS A 124 -45.54 -6.27 11.08
N LEU A 125 -46.12 -6.27 9.88
CA LEU A 125 -46.53 -7.50 9.20
C LEU A 125 -45.33 -8.34 8.78
N TYR A 126 -44.28 -7.72 8.21
CA TYR A 126 -43.04 -8.41 7.84
C TYR A 126 -42.38 -9.09 9.05
N GLY A 127 -42.37 -8.40 10.20
CA GLY A 127 -41.88 -8.94 11.45
C GLY A 127 -42.83 -9.89 12.19
N SER A 128 -44.03 -10.18 11.65
CA SER A 128 -44.99 -11.04 12.34
C SER A 128 -44.41 -12.45 12.55
N GLY A 129 -44.55 -12.99 13.76
CA GLY A 129 -43.92 -14.27 14.15
C GLY A 129 -42.52 -14.16 14.74
N THR A 130 -41.90 -12.98 14.77
CA THR A 130 -40.58 -12.75 15.40
C THR A 130 -40.66 -12.21 16.84
N SER A 131 -41.86 -11.96 17.35
CA SER A 131 -42.14 -11.24 18.61
C SER A 131 -42.01 -12.10 19.88
N SER A 132 -41.82 -13.42 19.76
CA SER A 132 -41.87 -14.38 20.88
C SER A 132 -40.49 -14.96 21.24
N GLY A 133 -39.86 -14.53 22.33
CA GLY A 133 -38.56 -15.09 22.75
C GLY A 133 -37.80 -14.24 23.77
N VAL A 134 -36.55 -14.60 24.04
CA VAL A 134 -35.62 -13.88 24.94
C VAL A 134 -34.91 -12.73 24.20
N VAL A 135 -34.72 -12.87 22.89
CA VAL A 135 -34.13 -11.84 22.02
C VAL A 135 -35.23 -11.09 21.29
N ASP A 136 -35.28 -9.78 21.49
CA ASP A 136 -36.21 -8.89 20.78
C ASP A 136 -35.69 -8.62 19.36
N TRP A 137 -36.57 -8.74 18.35
CA TRP A 137 -36.29 -8.31 16.98
C TRP A 137 -37.26 -7.20 16.59
N LYS A 138 -36.72 -6.01 16.34
CA LYS A 138 -37.50 -4.83 15.97
C LYS A 138 -37.39 -4.53 14.49
N PHE A 139 -38.54 -4.31 13.86
CA PHE A 139 -38.68 -3.90 12.47
C PHE A 139 -39.13 -2.44 12.47
N LEU A 140 -38.32 -1.57 11.86
CA LEU A 140 -38.42 -0.12 11.96
C LEU A 140 -38.50 0.50 10.58
N THR A 141 -39.09 1.69 10.50
CA THR A 141 -39.07 2.55 9.30
C THR A 141 -38.80 4.01 9.71
N THR A 142 -38.92 4.97 8.79
CA THR A 142 -38.83 6.41 9.07
C THR A 142 -40.06 7.12 8.51
N ASN A 143 -40.32 8.37 8.91
CA ASN A 143 -41.47 9.11 8.36
C ASN A 143 -41.28 9.50 6.89
N SER A 144 -40.02 9.66 6.47
CA SER A 144 -39.68 10.16 5.14
C SER A 144 -38.21 9.87 4.82
N TYR A 145 -37.85 9.96 3.53
CA TYR A 145 -36.44 9.91 3.11
C TYR A 145 -35.59 10.98 3.78
N LYS A 146 -36.15 12.16 4.11
CA LYS A 146 -35.42 13.22 4.83
C LYS A 146 -34.95 12.79 6.22
N ASP A 147 -35.72 11.94 6.89
CA ASP A 147 -35.34 11.38 8.19
C ASP A 147 -34.42 10.16 8.05
N LEU A 148 -34.56 9.42 6.94
CA LEU A 148 -33.73 8.26 6.62
C LEU A 148 -32.31 8.62 6.18
N ASP A 149 -32.15 9.57 5.26
CA ASP A 149 -30.88 9.92 4.63
C ASP A 149 -29.75 10.23 5.64
N PRO A 150 -30.00 10.96 6.74
CA PRO A 150 -28.98 11.15 7.79
C PRO A 150 -28.55 9.83 8.44
N ILE A 151 -29.47 8.91 8.68
CA ILE A 151 -29.15 7.58 9.21
C ILE A 151 -28.29 6.83 8.19
N LEU A 152 -28.68 6.84 6.92
CA LEU A 152 -27.93 6.19 5.84
C LEU A 152 -26.51 6.72 5.73
N ASN A 153 -26.32 8.03 5.74
CA ASN A 153 -25.00 8.65 5.68
C ASN A 153 -24.14 8.29 6.90
N ASN A 154 -24.72 8.30 8.09
CA ASN A 154 -24.03 7.96 9.33
C ASN A 154 -23.54 6.51 9.37
N TYR A 155 -24.34 5.58 8.85
CA TYR A 155 -24.00 4.16 8.71
C TYR A 155 -23.35 3.83 7.36
N SER A 156 -23.06 4.85 6.55
CA SER A 156 -22.43 4.74 5.23
C SER A 156 -23.16 3.75 4.31
N GLN A 157 -24.49 3.73 4.39
CA GLN A 157 -25.40 2.95 3.56
C GLN A 157 -25.80 3.78 2.35
N ARG A 158 -25.21 3.51 1.18
CA ARG A 158 -25.64 4.13 -0.07
C ARG A 158 -26.69 3.22 -0.71
N ILE A 159 -27.85 3.79 -1.02
CA ILE A 159 -28.90 3.12 -1.78
C ILE A 159 -28.90 3.63 -3.22
N ILE A 160 -29.14 2.72 -4.16
CA ILE A 160 -29.32 3.03 -5.59
C ILE A 160 -30.72 2.54 -5.95
N LYS A 161 -31.59 3.46 -6.40
CA LYS A 161 -32.92 3.13 -6.88
C LYS A 161 -32.84 2.80 -8.37
N ASP A 162 -33.45 1.69 -8.78
CA ASP A 162 -33.45 1.30 -10.17
C ASP A 162 -34.61 1.99 -10.91
N TYR A 163 -34.32 2.55 -12.08
CA TYR A 163 -35.30 3.21 -12.95
C TYR A 163 -35.26 2.56 -14.33
N ASP A 164 -36.41 2.51 -15.00
CA ASP A 164 -36.47 2.08 -16.40
C ASP A 164 -35.92 3.16 -17.35
N GLU A 165 -35.86 2.81 -18.63
CA GLU A 165 -35.41 3.68 -19.72
C GLU A 165 -36.24 4.98 -19.86
N ASN A 166 -37.45 5.02 -19.29
CA ASN A 166 -38.33 6.20 -19.27
C ASN A 166 -38.23 6.99 -17.96
N GLY A 167 -37.29 6.64 -17.08
CA GLY A 167 -37.09 7.28 -15.77
C GLY A 167 -38.16 6.93 -14.74
N LYS A 168 -38.98 5.89 -14.97
CA LYS A 168 -39.95 5.41 -13.99
C LYS A 168 -39.27 4.47 -13.00
N TYR A 169 -39.47 4.72 -11.71
CA TYR A 169 -38.91 3.89 -10.64
C TYR A 169 -39.44 2.44 -10.75
N LEU A 170 -38.53 1.47 -10.79
CA LEU A 170 -38.83 0.05 -10.95
C LEU A 170 -39.21 -0.65 -9.65
N GLY A 171 -39.14 0.04 -8.50
CA GLY A 171 -39.51 -0.52 -7.20
C GLY A 171 -38.40 -1.35 -6.54
N SER A 172 -37.23 -1.50 -7.16
CA SER A 172 -36.06 -2.16 -6.58
C SER A 172 -35.01 -1.15 -6.12
N ILE A 173 -34.42 -1.46 -4.96
CA ILE A 173 -33.32 -0.71 -4.35
C ILE A 173 -32.11 -1.62 -4.24
N SER A 174 -31.04 -1.27 -4.93
CA SER A 174 -29.73 -1.89 -4.84
C SER A 174 -28.93 -1.26 -3.69
N HIS A 175 -28.49 -2.08 -2.74
CA HIS A 175 -27.61 -1.66 -1.66
C HIS A 175 -26.66 -2.79 -1.27
N ILE A 176 -25.54 -2.44 -0.65
CA ILE A 176 -24.62 -3.45 -0.13
C ILE A 176 -25.19 -3.97 1.19
N LEU A 177 -25.38 -5.28 1.31
CA LEU A 177 -25.78 -5.89 2.58
C LEU A 177 -24.68 -5.67 3.63
N ARG A 178 -25.06 -5.03 4.74
CA ARG A 178 -24.22 -4.86 5.91
C ARG A 178 -25.02 -5.10 7.18
N VAL A 179 -24.44 -5.88 8.08
CA VAL A 179 -24.94 -6.06 9.45
C VAL A 179 -23.94 -5.45 10.40
N PHE A 180 -24.39 -4.53 11.25
CA PHE A 180 -23.55 -3.84 12.21
C PHE A 180 -23.70 -4.50 13.58
N LEU A 181 -22.58 -4.89 14.19
CA LEU A 181 -22.52 -5.23 15.61
C LEU A 181 -22.18 -3.97 16.41
N ILE A 182 -23.10 -3.55 17.26
CA ILE A 182 -22.97 -2.37 18.11
C ILE A 182 -22.98 -2.83 19.57
N ASP A 183 -22.03 -2.37 20.38
CA ASP A 183 -21.97 -2.71 21.80
C ASP A 183 -22.91 -1.86 22.68
N LYS A 184 -22.88 -2.14 23.99
CA LYS A 184 -23.68 -1.43 24.99
C LYS A 184 -23.29 0.05 25.15
N ASP A 185 -22.06 0.41 24.77
CA ASP A 185 -21.51 1.77 24.77
C ASP A 185 -21.78 2.50 23.44
N LYS A 186 -22.66 1.91 22.60
CA LYS A 186 -23.08 2.43 21.31
C LYS A 186 -21.89 2.60 20.36
N GLN A 187 -20.89 1.74 20.43
CA GLN A 187 -19.78 1.67 19.47
C GLN A 187 -20.02 0.54 18.48
N ILE A 188 -19.83 0.82 17.19
CA ILE A 188 -19.77 -0.21 16.16
C ILE A 188 -18.46 -0.98 16.38
N ARG A 189 -18.57 -2.28 16.60
CA ARG A 189 -17.45 -3.18 16.87
C ARG A 189 -17.09 -4.05 15.67
N ASN A 190 -18.05 -4.32 14.80
CA ASN A 190 -17.82 -5.04 13.55
C ASN A 190 -18.93 -4.74 12.51
N ILE A 191 -18.62 -4.97 11.23
CA ILE A 191 -19.57 -4.86 10.11
C ILE A 191 -19.44 -6.11 9.25
N TYR A 192 -20.50 -6.92 9.17
CA TYR A 192 -20.51 -8.15 8.38
C TYR A 192 -21.10 -7.90 7.00
N SER A 193 -20.39 -8.34 5.96
CA SER A 193 -20.86 -8.40 4.57
C SER A 193 -21.39 -9.79 4.23
N VAL A 194 -21.97 -9.97 3.03
CA VAL A 194 -22.53 -11.24 2.53
C VAL A 194 -21.58 -12.43 2.77
N SER A 195 -20.29 -12.29 2.45
CA SER A 195 -19.28 -13.35 2.57
C SER A 195 -18.86 -13.69 3.99
N PHE A 196 -19.24 -12.88 4.99
CA PHE A 196 -18.87 -13.06 6.41
C PHE A 196 -20.08 -13.05 7.35
N LEU A 197 -21.31 -13.04 6.81
CA LEU A 197 -22.55 -13.02 7.60
C LEU A 197 -22.92 -14.44 8.06
N HIS A 198 -22.07 -15.05 8.89
CA HIS A 198 -22.30 -16.37 9.47
C HIS A 198 -22.72 -16.29 10.93
N SER A 199 -23.82 -16.96 11.29
CA SER A 199 -24.36 -16.97 12.66
C SER A 199 -23.32 -17.30 13.72
N ASP A 200 -22.39 -18.20 13.40
CA ASP A 200 -21.42 -18.73 14.35
C ASP A 200 -20.34 -17.69 14.68
N VAL A 201 -19.94 -16.88 13.69
CA VAL A 201 -19.04 -15.72 13.89
C VAL A 201 -19.74 -14.63 14.69
N LEU A 202 -20.97 -14.26 14.31
CA LEU A 202 -21.73 -13.20 14.99
C LEU A 202 -22.00 -13.55 16.47
N ILE A 203 -22.31 -14.82 16.77
CA ILE A 203 -22.53 -15.26 18.16
C ILE A 203 -21.22 -15.24 18.95
N ASN A 204 -20.09 -15.64 18.36
CA ASN A 204 -18.80 -15.58 19.04
C ASN A 204 -18.38 -14.13 19.30
N ASP A 205 -18.65 -13.21 18.37
CA ASP A 205 -18.41 -11.79 18.55
C ASP A 205 -19.28 -11.21 19.68
N ILE A 206 -20.58 -11.54 19.71
CA ILE A 206 -21.49 -11.14 20.80
C ILE A 206 -20.98 -11.66 22.15
N LYS A 207 -20.60 -12.94 22.23
CA LYS A 207 -20.09 -13.54 23.47
C LYS A 207 -18.76 -12.90 23.88
N THR A 208 -17.91 -12.54 22.92
CA THR A 208 -16.65 -11.83 23.15
C THR A 208 -16.87 -10.42 23.74
N LEU A 209 -17.92 -9.71 23.31
CA LEU A 209 -18.32 -8.42 23.90
C LEU A 209 -18.89 -8.53 25.31
N LEU A 210 -19.41 -9.70 25.69
CA LEU A 210 -19.92 -9.96 27.04
C LEU A 210 -18.86 -10.55 27.98
N ASP A 211 -17.70 -10.96 27.46
CA ASP A 211 -16.62 -11.54 28.27
C ASP A 211 -15.89 -10.44 29.07
N PRO A 212 -15.84 -10.51 30.41
CA PRO A 212 -15.15 -9.52 31.24
C PRO A 212 -13.64 -9.38 30.95
N LYS A 213 -13.01 -10.42 30.39
CA LYS A 213 -11.56 -10.45 30.12
C LYS A 213 -11.15 -9.59 28.94
N THR A 214 -12.08 -9.28 28.03
CA THR A 214 -11.76 -8.55 26.79
C THR A 214 -11.73 -7.04 26.97
N LYS A 215 -12.10 -6.54 28.17
CA LYS A 215 -12.08 -5.13 28.61
C LYS A 215 -12.40 -4.12 27.50
N ASN A 216 -13.40 -4.40 26.66
CA ASN A 216 -13.86 -3.52 25.58
C ASN A 216 -12.74 -2.80 24.78
N GLY A 217 -11.66 -3.52 24.45
CA GLY A 217 -10.64 -3.06 23.51
C GLY A 217 -9.47 -2.32 24.18
N THR A 218 -8.29 -2.95 24.11
CA THR A 218 -7.01 -2.40 23.62
C THR A 218 -5.93 -3.35 24.14
N VAL A 219 -5.37 -4.21 23.27
CA VAL A 219 -4.04 -4.78 23.50
C VAL A 219 -3.17 -4.31 22.35
N VAL A 220 -2.51 -3.18 22.60
CA VAL A 220 -1.31 -2.77 21.86
C VAL A 220 -0.19 -3.65 22.40
N ALA A 221 0.49 -4.40 21.53
CA ALA A 221 1.79 -4.95 21.87
C ALA A 221 2.71 -3.75 22.17
N SER A 222 3.16 -3.64 23.42
CA SER A 222 4.06 -2.58 23.86
C SER A 222 5.28 -2.51 22.96
N THR A 223 5.57 -1.32 22.46
CA THR A 223 6.87 -0.94 21.92
C THR A 223 7.93 -1.22 22.99
N GLY A 224 8.64 -2.34 22.84
CA GLY A 224 9.86 -2.58 23.60
C GLY A 224 10.88 -1.53 23.19
N ASP A 225 11.47 -0.87 24.19
CA ASP A 225 12.50 0.16 24.07
C ASP A 225 13.59 -0.26 23.08
N ILE A 226 13.58 0.37 21.91
CA ILE A 226 14.71 0.37 21.00
C ILE A 226 15.61 1.54 21.41
N THR A 227 16.60 1.26 22.26
CA THR A 227 17.76 2.14 22.41
C THR A 227 18.63 2.02 21.16
N ILE A 228 18.38 2.87 20.13
CA ILE A 228 19.35 3.10 19.05
C ILE A 228 20.16 4.34 19.41
N ALA A 229 21.28 4.11 20.06
CA ALA A 229 22.42 4.99 19.99
C ALA A 229 23.34 4.51 18.85
N GLU A 230 23.96 5.49 18.18
CA GLU A 230 24.90 5.43 17.05
C GLU A 230 24.28 5.45 15.65
N SER A 231 24.67 6.49 14.91
CA SER A 231 24.29 6.83 13.54
C SER A 231 24.63 5.72 12.55
N GLY A 232 23.62 5.20 11.86
CA GLY A 232 23.77 4.31 10.70
C GLY A 232 22.77 3.16 10.73
N ALA A 233 22.07 2.93 9.62
CA ALA A 233 21.27 1.73 9.43
C ALA A 233 22.18 0.50 9.48
N LYS A 234 22.01 -0.37 10.49
CA LYS A 234 22.87 -1.55 10.68
C LYS A 234 22.50 -2.68 9.70
N LEU A 235 21.25 -2.69 9.23
CA LEU A 235 20.76 -3.67 8.28
C LEU A 235 20.96 -3.22 6.83
N ALA A 236 21.06 -1.92 6.55
CA ALA A 236 21.31 -1.40 5.20
C ALA A 236 22.78 -1.55 4.82
N LYS A 237 23.14 -2.72 4.28
CA LYS A 237 24.49 -3.01 3.77
C LYS A 237 24.41 -4.03 2.64
N PRO A 238 25.28 -3.90 1.62
CA PRO A 238 25.38 -4.90 0.57
C PRO A 238 25.79 -6.26 1.15
N GLY A 239 25.40 -7.33 0.44
CA GLY A 239 25.74 -8.71 0.82
C GLY A 239 27.22 -9.03 0.62
N ASP A 240 27.92 -8.23 -0.20
CA ASP A 240 29.36 -8.31 -0.41
C ASP A 240 29.97 -6.89 -0.49
N TYR A 241 31.27 -6.77 -0.22
CA TYR A 241 31.98 -5.50 -0.28
C TYR A 241 32.97 -5.51 -1.44
N LYS A 242 32.59 -4.87 -2.56
CA LYS A 242 33.33 -4.91 -3.83
C LYS A 242 34.45 -3.86 -3.98
N GLU A 243 34.89 -3.20 -2.92
CA GLU A 243 36.06 -2.32 -3.02
C GLU A 243 37.32 -3.15 -3.29
N GLY A 244 38.11 -2.76 -4.29
CA GLY A 244 39.30 -3.51 -4.69
C GLY A 244 39.01 -4.81 -5.44
N TYR A 245 37.79 -5.01 -5.98
CA TYR A 245 37.39 -6.20 -6.74
C TYR A 245 38.29 -6.50 -7.96
N THR A 246 38.99 -5.49 -8.47
CA THR A 246 39.99 -5.58 -9.55
C THR A 246 41.37 -6.05 -9.08
N SER A 247 41.60 -6.17 -7.78
CA SER A 247 42.87 -6.64 -7.23
C SER A 247 42.95 -8.17 -7.27
N ASP A 248 44.09 -8.70 -7.69
CA ASP A 248 44.42 -10.14 -7.63
C ASP A 248 44.35 -10.71 -6.20
N ASN A 249 44.44 -9.83 -5.19
CA ASN A 249 44.34 -10.18 -3.77
C ASN A 249 42.92 -10.00 -3.21
N TYR A 250 41.92 -9.73 -4.06
CA TYR A 250 40.54 -9.61 -3.60
C TYR A 250 40.05 -10.94 -3.04
N SER A 251 39.61 -10.91 -1.79
CA SER A 251 38.85 -11.98 -1.18
C SER A 251 37.42 -11.51 -1.01
N THR A 252 36.48 -12.29 -1.55
CA THR A 252 35.05 -12.02 -1.38
C THR A 252 34.71 -11.97 0.10
N LYS A 253 34.07 -10.89 0.55
CA LYS A 253 33.62 -10.70 1.94
C LYS A 253 32.12 -10.90 2.01
N ALA A 254 31.62 -11.93 1.31
CA ALA A 254 30.21 -12.26 1.29
C ALA A 254 29.73 -12.54 2.71
N GLN A 255 28.70 -11.82 3.12
CA GLN A 255 28.10 -11.94 4.44
C GLN A 255 26.83 -12.78 4.31
N THR A 256 26.75 -13.88 5.05
CA THR A 256 25.46 -14.52 5.29
C THR A 256 24.68 -13.64 6.27
N LEU A 257 23.58 -13.08 5.80
CA LEU A 257 22.76 -12.15 6.57
C LEU A 257 21.52 -12.92 7.08
N ASP A 258 21.61 -13.48 8.28
CA ASP A 258 20.45 -14.09 8.95
C ASP A 258 19.50 -12.98 9.41
N ARG A 259 18.32 -12.91 8.80
CA ARG A 259 17.41 -11.77 8.96
C ARG A 259 15.96 -12.25 8.95
N HIS A 260 15.35 -12.31 10.12
CA HIS A 260 13.92 -12.55 10.28
C HIS A 260 13.14 -11.24 10.11
N GLY A 261 12.15 -11.24 9.22
CA GLY A 261 11.25 -10.11 9.04
C GLY A 261 10.38 -9.87 10.27
N LYS A 262 10.07 -8.60 10.53
CA LYS A 262 9.16 -8.17 11.60
C LYS A 262 8.28 -7.06 11.05
N ALA A 263 6.99 -7.35 10.88
CA ALA A 263 6.02 -6.35 10.46
C ALA A 263 5.98 -5.18 11.46
N ALA A 264 6.02 -3.96 10.92
CA ALA A 264 5.91 -2.71 11.63
C ALA A 264 4.55 -2.06 11.32
N ASP A 265 4.10 -1.17 12.22
CA ASP A 265 2.87 -0.42 12.02
C ASP A 265 3.16 0.86 11.23
N LEU A 266 3.46 0.72 9.93
CA LEU A 266 3.91 1.84 9.08
C LEU A 266 2.88 2.98 8.93
N ILE A 267 1.61 2.78 9.32
CA ILE A 267 0.63 3.88 9.37
C ILE A 267 1.01 4.93 10.43
N THR A 268 1.77 4.55 11.46
CA THR A 268 2.27 5.48 12.47
C THR A 268 3.26 6.47 11.87
N ASN A 269 4.05 6.04 10.87
CA ASN A 269 4.98 6.89 10.14
C ASN A 269 4.26 8.00 9.37
N THR A 270 3.04 7.75 8.88
CA THR A 270 2.27 8.73 8.09
C THR A 270 1.42 9.66 8.95
N THR A 271 1.08 9.23 10.17
CA THR A 271 0.26 9.99 11.13
C THR A 271 1.08 10.79 12.13
N THR A 272 2.34 10.40 12.36
CA THR A 272 3.28 11.11 13.23
C THR A 272 4.26 11.89 12.38
N GLN A 273 4.40 13.20 12.65
CA GLN A 273 5.38 14.01 11.94
C GLN A 273 6.80 13.55 12.30
N GLN A 274 7.55 13.11 11.29
CA GLN A 274 8.96 12.77 11.45
C GLN A 274 9.83 14.01 11.31
N LEU A 275 10.81 14.18 12.19
CA LEU A 275 11.70 15.34 12.18
C LEU A 275 12.42 15.46 10.83
N GLY A 276 12.40 16.67 10.26
CA GLY A 276 13.02 17.00 8.97
C GLY A 276 12.23 16.59 7.73
N LEU A 277 11.09 15.91 7.88
CA LEU A 277 10.14 15.65 6.80
C LEU A 277 8.95 16.61 6.90
N PRO A 278 8.39 17.05 5.76
CA PRO A 278 7.14 17.80 5.77
C PRO A 278 5.98 16.91 6.19
N LYS A 279 4.84 17.52 6.54
CA LYS A 279 3.61 16.76 6.72
C LYS A 279 3.20 16.13 5.39
N ILE A 280 2.96 14.82 5.39
CA ILE A 280 2.52 14.10 4.21
C ILE A 280 1.15 14.62 3.73
N SER A 281 1.04 14.85 2.42
CA SER A 281 -0.22 15.19 1.76
C SER A 281 -0.73 13.98 1.00
N ILE A 282 -1.63 13.22 1.63
CA ILE A 282 -2.26 12.06 1.00
C ILE A 282 -3.45 12.54 0.17
N PRO A 283 -3.58 12.17 -1.12
CA PRO A 283 -4.75 12.50 -1.92
C PRO A 283 -6.04 12.08 -1.20
N LYS A 284 -7.09 12.92 -1.29
CA LYS A 284 -8.36 12.71 -0.57
C LYS A 284 -8.97 11.33 -0.77
N ASP A 285 -8.72 10.69 -1.91
CA ASP A 285 -9.29 9.38 -2.25
C ASP A 285 -8.37 8.19 -1.91
N THR A 286 -7.12 8.46 -1.49
CA THR A 286 -6.11 7.40 -1.25
C THR A 286 -6.22 6.81 0.16
N PHE A 287 -6.76 7.55 1.15
CA PHE A 287 -7.04 7.13 2.55
C PHE A 287 -6.24 5.90 3.01
N LEU A 288 -5.07 6.08 3.62
CA LEU A 288 -4.26 4.96 4.07
C LEU A 288 -4.91 4.23 5.24
N THR A 289 -4.94 2.91 5.16
CA THR A 289 -5.30 2.01 6.26
C THR A 289 -4.25 0.90 6.39
N ARG A 290 -4.25 0.18 7.51
CA ARG A 290 -3.31 -0.93 7.73
C ARG A 290 -3.50 -2.02 6.68
N GLU A 291 -4.74 -2.30 6.30
CA GLU A 291 -5.13 -3.32 5.31
C GLU A 291 -4.61 -2.95 3.92
N LYS A 292 -4.74 -1.68 3.52
CA LYS A 292 -4.20 -1.19 2.24
C LYS A 292 -2.68 -1.23 2.19
N ILE A 293 -2.01 -0.82 3.26
CA ILE A 293 -0.54 -0.89 3.36
C ILE A 293 -0.08 -2.35 3.33
N ALA A 294 -0.76 -3.26 4.05
CA ALA A 294 -0.43 -4.67 4.09
C ALA A 294 -0.64 -5.36 2.72
N LEU A 295 -1.75 -5.06 2.03
CA LEU A 295 -2.00 -5.55 0.67
C LEU A 295 -0.94 -5.01 -0.30
N GLY A 296 -0.67 -3.71 -0.27
CA GLY A 296 0.40 -3.09 -1.05
C GLY A 296 1.75 -3.73 -0.82
N ARG A 297 2.11 -3.96 0.44
CA ARG A 297 3.36 -4.64 0.82
C ARG A 297 3.41 -6.06 0.26
N LYS A 298 2.34 -6.85 0.40
CA LYS A 298 2.27 -8.20 -0.20
C LYS A 298 2.52 -8.14 -1.70
N MET A 299 1.81 -7.26 -2.41
CA MET A 299 1.94 -7.10 -3.87
C MET A 299 3.34 -6.64 -4.28
N PHE A 300 3.96 -5.76 -3.51
CA PHE A 300 5.30 -5.22 -3.77
C PHE A 300 6.39 -6.31 -3.84
N PHE A 301 6.26 -7.37 -3.04
CA PHE A 301 7.25 -8.44 -2.97
C PHE A 301 6.83 -9.74 -3.68
N ASP A 302 5.59 -9.84 -4.15
CA ASP A 302 5.05 -11.05 -4.79
C ASP A 302 5.53 -11.19 -6.24
N ARG A 303 6.45 -12.14 -6.48
CA ARG A 303 7.04 -12.38 -7.81
C ARG A 303 6.04 -12.87 -8.85
N ARG A 304 4.92 -13.47 -8.40
CA ARG A 304 3.87 -14.00 -9.28
C ARG A 304 3.14 -12.88 -10.03
N LEU A 305 3.35 -11.62 -9.65
CA LEU A 305 2.74 -10.48 -10.34
C LEU A 305 3.51 -10.01 -11.58
N SER A 306 4.69 -10.56 -11.88
CA SER A 306 5.30 -10.41 -13.21
C SER A 306 4.74 -11.43 -14.20
N HIS A 307 4.95 -11.21 -15.50
CA HIS A 307 4.52 -12.14 -16.53
C HIS A 307 5.10 -13.55 -16.33
N THR A 308 6.36 -13.65 -15.95
CA THR A 308 7.13 -14.90 -15.82
C THR A 308 7.16 -15.48 -14.40
N ASP A 309 6.45 -14.90 -13.44
CA ASP A 309 6.47 -15.28 -12.02
C ASP A 309 7.84 -15.14 -11.32
N THR A 310 8.80 -14.40 -11.90
CA THR A 310 10.18 -14.33 -11.38
C THR A 310 10.56 -12.99 -10.77
N ILE A 311 9.74 -11.94 -10.93
CA ILE A 311 10.11 -10.55 -10.62
C ILE A 311 9.03 -9.87 -9.81
N SER A 312 9.46 -9.14 -8.77
CA SER A 312 8.61 -8.22 -8.01
C SER A 312 9.30 -6.87 -7.88
N CYS A 313 8.61 -5.85 -7.38
CA CYS A 313 9.22 -4.53 -7.14
C CYS A 313 10.44 -4.65 -6.21
N GLY A 314 10.38 -5.57 -5.23
CA GLY A 314 11.43 -5.83 -4.25
C GLY A 314 12.76 -6.35 -4.81
N ILE A 315 12.82 -6.82 -6.07
CA ILE A 315 14.09 -7.23 -6.69
C ILE A 315 14.92 -6.02 -7.16
N CYS A 316 14.24 -4.94 -7.56
CA CYS A 316 14.86 -3.69 -8.01
C CYS A 316 14.95 -2.67 -6.87
N HIS A 317 13.96 -2.65 -5.99
CA HIS A 317 13.90 -1.78 -4.81
C HIS A 317 14.23 -2.58 -3.56
N VAL A 318 15.48 -3.07 -3.51
CA VAL A 318 15.94 -4.00 -2.47
C VAL A 318 15.98 -3.27 -1.13
N PRO A 319 15.21 -3.71 -0.11
CA PRO A 319 15.08 -2.98 1.15
C PRO A 319 16.43 -2.65 1.79
N GLU A 320 17.36 -3.60 1.79
CA GLU A 320 18.65 -3.46 2.47
C GLU A 320 19.68 -2.66 1.70
N MET A 321 19.33 -2.27 0.48
CA MET A 321 20.06 -1.34 -0.37
C MET A 321 19.35 0.01 -0.39
N GLY A 322 18.68 0.37 0.71
CA GLY A 322 17.92 1.60 0.84
C GLY A 322 16.69 1.65 -0.08
N PHE A 323 16.05 0.50 -0.34
CA PHE A 323 14.98 0.35 -1.34
C PHE A 323 15.38 0.83 -2.75
N ALA A 324 16.66 0.69 -3.07
CA ALA A 324 17.27 0.88 -4.38
C ALA A 324 18.01 -0.41 -4.79
N HIS A 325 18.93 -0.34 -5.74
CA HIS A 325 19.80 -1.48 -6.07
C HIS A 325 21.25 -1.03 -6.20
N ASN A 326 22.10 -1.46 -5.25
CA ASN A 326 23.49 -1.02 -5.16
C ASN A 326 24.53 -1.99 -5.74
N GLU A 327 24.11 -3.17 -6.17
CA GLU A 327 25.01 -4.18 -6.76
C GLU A 327 25.11 -4.06 -8.28
N LEU A 328 24.11 -3.44 -8.91
CA LEU A 328 24.02 -3.26 -10.35
C LEU A 328 23.93 -1.78 -10.69
N ARG A 329 24.59 -1.41 -11.80
CA ARG A 329 24.52 -0.07 -12.35
C ARG A 329 23.09 0.29 -12.77
N THR A 330 22.45 -0.62 -13.50
CA THR A 330 21.05 -0.54 -13.91
C THR A 330 20.37 -1.87 -13.63
N ALA A 331 19.06 -1.85 -13.35
CA ALA A 331 18.35 -3.07 -13.01
C ALA A 331 18.21 -4.03 -14.20
N VAL A 332 18.04 -5.31 -13.87
CA VAL A 332 17.79 -6.39 -14.83
C VAL A 332 16.39 -6.91 -14.56
N GLY A 333 15.52 -6.79 -15.55
CA GLY A 333 14.15 -7.29 -15.49
C GLY A 333 13.99 -8.66 -16.15
N THR A 334 12.78 -8.88 -16.70
CA THR A 334 12.34 -10.19 -17.20
C THR A 334 13.26 -10.71 -18.30
N GLU A 335 13.60 -12.01 -18.25
CA GLU A 335 14.48 -12.70 -19.22
C GLU A 335 15.90 -12.09 -19.32
N GLY A 336 16.38 -11.40 -18.28
CA GLY A 336 17.73 -10.84 -18.26
C GLY A 336 17.86 -9.50 -18.98
N ARG A 337 16.75 -8.86 -19.38
CA ARG A 337 16.77 -7.57 -20.08
C ARG A 337 17.13 -6.44 -19.13
N SER A 338 18.19 -5.70 -19.44
CA SER A 338 18.60 -4.54 -18.64
C SER A 338 17.77 -3.30 -18.97
N VAL A 339 17.44 -2.50 -17.95
CA VAL A 339 16.89 -1.14 -18.15
C VAL A 339 18.02 -0.12 -18.36
N PRO A 340 17.76 1.03 -19.00
CA PRO A 340 18.80 2.02 -19.27
C PRO A 340 19.17 2.88 -18.05
N ARG A 341 18.41 2.77 -16.95
CA ARG A 341 18.51 3.65 -15.78
C ARG A 341 18.75 2.89 -14.49
N ASN A 342 19.44 3.55 -13.57
CA ASN A 342 19.60 3.10 -12.19
C ASN A 342 18.26 3.20 -11.44
N THR A 343 18.00 2.24 -10.57
CA THR A 343 16.76 2.19 -9.78
C THR A 343 16.83 3.18 -8.62
N PRO A 344 16.00 4.25 -8.61
CA PRO A 344 16.00 5.18 -7.48
C PRO A 344 15.41 4.52 -6.23
N THR A 345 15.75 5.06 -5.06
CA THR A 345 15.06 4.70 -3.82
C THR A 345 13.58 5.12 -3.87
N ILE A 346 12.71 4.31 -3.27
CA ILE A 346 11.31 4.67 -3.02
C ILE A 346 11.07 5.20 -1.59
N LEU A 347 12.10 5.25 -0.76
CA LEU A 347 12.01 5.91 0.55
C LEU A 347 11.69 7.38 0.33
N ASN A 348 10.70 7.89 1.07
CA ASN A 348 10.22 9.28 0.98
C ASN A 348 9.61 9.66 -0.38
N ALA A 349 9.29 8.71 -1.27
CA ALA A 349 8.64 8.99 -2.55
C ALA A 349 7.27 9.69 -2.38
N ALA A 350 6.63 9.47 -1.23
CA ALA A 350 5.41 10.14 -0.77
C ALA A 350 5.41 11.68 -0.88
N PHE A 351 6.58 12.31 -0.81
CA PHE A 351 6.73 13.77 -0.83
C PHE A 351 7.10 14.34 -2.19
N LEU A 352 7.32 13.48 -3.18
CA LEU A 352 7.65 13.89 -4.53
C LEU A 352 6.36 14.17 -5.31
N THR A 353 6.43 15.14 -6.21
CA THR A 353 5.34 15.48 -7.12
C THR A 353 5.57 14.95 -8.54
N ARG A 354 6.81 14.52 -8.83
CA ARG A 354 7.22 14.00 -10.13
C ARG A 354 8.02 12.71 -9.98
N PHE A 355 7.67 11.70 -10.77
CA PHE A 355 8.27 10.36 -10.69
C PHE A 355 9.04 10.00 -11.96
N PHE A 356 9.90 8.99 -11.83
CA PHE A 356 10.98 8.64 -12.76
C PHE A 356 12.09 9.70 -12.87
N HIS A 357 13.24 9.30 -13.41
CA HIS A 357 14.38 10.20 -13.66
C HIS A 357 14.07 11.30 -14.69
N ASP A 358 13.08 11.11 -15.56
CA ASP A 358 12.62 12.10 -16.55
C ASP A 358 11.33 12.84 -16.11
N ALA A 359 10.88 12.65 -14.86
CA ALA A 359 9.73 13.35 -14.29
C ALA A 359 8.40 13.17 -15.07
N ARG A 360 8.26 12.08 -15.83
CA ARG A 360 7.12 11.89 -16.75
C ARG A 360 5.78 11.56 -16.07
N GLU A 361 5.82 11.11 -14.82
CA GLU A 361 4.62 10.80 -14.03
C GLU A 361 4.44 11.76 -12.85
N THR A 362 3.19 11.92 -12.42
CA THR A 362 2.79 12.92 -11.39
C THR A 362 2.10 12.32 -10.17
N SER A 363 1.88 11.00 -10.14
CA SER A 363 1.33 10.29 -8.98
C SER A 363 1.96 8.90 -8.86
N LEU A 364 2.04 8.38 -7.63
CA LEU A 364 2.46 7.00 -7.37
C LEU A 364 1.47 6.01 -8.00
N GLU A 365 0.17 6.29 -7.90
CA GLU A 365 -0.89 5.47 -8.48
C GLU A 365 -0.76 5.30 -10.02
N ASN A 366 -0.18 6.28 -10.73
CA ASN A 366 0.11 6.11 -12.15
C ASN A 366 1.49 5.49 -12.40
N GLN A 367 2.49 5.88 -11.59
CA GLN A 367 3.88 5.43 -11.74
C GLN A 367 4.00 3.91 -11.78
N VAL A 368 3.24 3.20 -10.92
CA VAL A 368 3.29 1.74 -10.76
C VAL A 368 2.94 0.97 -12.04
N TRP A 369 2.15 1.55 -12.95
CA TRP A 369 1.82 0.91 -14.22
C TRP A 369 3.00 0.84 -15.20
N GLY A 370 3.97 1.76 -15.06
CA GLY A 370 5.21 1.73 -15.82
C GLY A 370 5.94 0.39 -15.69
N PRO A 371 6.47 0.03 -14.50
CA PRO A 371 7.20 -1.22 -14.31
C PRO A 371 6.34 -2.47 -14.52
N LEU A 372 5.04 -2.43 -14.14
CA LEU A 372 4.12 -3.58 -14.30
C LEU A 372 3.97 -4.00 -15.77
N LEU A 373 3.92 -3.03 -16.69
CA LEU A 373 3.67 -3.26 -18.13
C LEU A 373 4.94 -3.21 -18.99
N ASN A 374 6.04 -2.65 -18.48
CA ASN A 374 7.27 -2.53 -19.26
C ASN A 374 7.90 -3.90 -19.51
N HIS A 375 8.18 -4.19 -20.79
CA HIS A 375 8.77 -5.44 -21.27
C HIS A 375 10.14 -5.77 -20.66
N ASN A 376 10.92 -4.74 -20.33
CA ASN A 376 12.24 -4.89 -19.72
C ASN A 376 12.18 -4.92 -18.19
N GLU A 377 10.98 -4.92 -17.60
CA GLU A 377 10.76 -4.96 -16.15
C GLU A 377 9.88 -6.16 -15.80
N MET A 378 8.58 -5.97 -15.50
CA MET A 378 7.66 -7.07 -15.12
C MET A 378 6.85 -7.65 -16.28
N ALA A 379 6.87 -7.00 -17.46
CA ALA A 379 6.41 -7.51 -18.73
C ALA A 379 4.96 -8.02 -18.81
N ASN A 380 4.04 -7.56 -17.95
CA ASN A 380 2.63 -7.97 -18.08
C ASN A 380 2.03 -7.42 -19.39
N PRO A 381 1.35 -8.26 -20.21
CA PRO A 381 0.82 -7.82 -21.50
C PRO A 381 -0.27 -6.73 -21.41
N SER A 382 -1.02 -6.70 -20.30
CA SER A 382 -2.05 -5.68 -20.06
C SER A 382 -2.46 -5.64 -18.58
N PRO A 383 -3.13 -4.56 -18.13
CA PRO A 383 -3.75 -4.54 -16.81
C PRO A 383 -4.78 -5.64 -16.61
N GLY A 384 -5.57 -5.99 -17.64
CA GLY A 384 -6.57 -7.05 -17.58
C GLY A 384 -5.96 -8.43 -17.33
N TYR A 385 -4.80 -8.72 -17.93
CA TYR A 385 -4.04 -9.93 -17.66
C TYR A 385 -3.63 -10.01 -16.19
N LEU A 386 -3.08 -8.92 -15.63
CA LEU A 386 -2.67 -8.87 -14.23
C LEU A 386 -3.86 -9.02 -13.27
N ILE A 387 -5.00 -8.38 -13.56
CA ILE A 387 -6.23 -8.52 -12.78
C ILE A 387 -6.70 -9.98 -12.75
N ASN A 388 -6.73 -10.65 -13.92
CA ASN A 388 -7.10 -12.06 -14.00
C ASN A 388 -6.14 -12.94 -13.23
N LYS A 389 -4.83 -12.65 -13.33
CA LYS A 389 -3.79 -13.37 -12.59
C LYS A 389 -4.02 -13.25 -11.08
N ILE A 390 -4.17 -12.03 -10.56
CA ILE A 390 -4.46 -11.78 -9.15
C ILE A 390 -5.72 -12.53 -8.69
N ASN A 391 -6.80 -12.49 -9.48
CA ASN A 391 -8.06 -13.17 -9.15
C ASN A 391 -7.92 -14.70 -9.11
N ALA A 392 -6.98 -15.28 -9.86
CA ALA A 392 -6.72 -16.70 -9.88
C ALA A 392 -5.82 -17.17 -8.73
N ILE A 393 -5.03 -16.30 -8.11
CA ILE A 393 -4.15 -16.66 -6.99
C ILE A 393 -4.99 -16.79 -5.69
N PRO A 394 -5.07 -17.98 -5.06
CA PRO A 394 -5.98 -18.21 -3.93
C PRO A 394 -5.73 -17.32 -2.71
N ASP A 395 -4.46 -16.95 -2.46
CA ASP A 395 -4.08 -16.15 -1.30
C ASP A 395 -4.35 -14.63 -1.45
N TYR A 396 -4.87 -14.19 -2.61
CA TYR A 396 -5.41 -12.83 -2.81
C TYR A 396 -6.92 -12.73 -2.61
N LYS A 397 -7.62 -13.88 -2.49
CA LYS A 397 -9.07 -13.93 -2.39
C LYS A 397 -9.57 -13.10 -1.20
N GLY A 398 -10.36 -12.07 -1.46
CA GLY A 398 -10.95 -11.22 -0.43
C GLY A 398 -10.06 -10.06 0.04
N LEU A 399 -8.76 -10.03 -0.30
CA LEU A 399 -7.85 -8.98 0.20
C LEU A 399 -8.17 -7.61 -0.40
N PHE A 400 -8.56 -7.57 -1.67
CA PHE A 400 -8.96 -6.32 -2.34
C PHE A 400 -10.30 -5.82 -1.81
N GLU A 401 -11.26 -6.72 -1.61
CA GLU A 401 -12.56 -6.41 -1.03
C GLU A 401 -12.43 -5.90 0.40
N GLU A 402 -11.51 -6.45 1.19
CA GLU A 402 -11.19 -5.97 2.54
C GLU A 402 -10.57 -4.57 2.52
N ALA A 403 -9.57 -4.35 1.67
CA ALA A 403 -8.83 -3.08 1.63
C ALA A 403 -9.59 -1.93 0.93
N TYR A 404 -10.40 -2.23 -0.08
CA TYR A 404 -11.03 -1.24 -0.96
C TYR A 404 -12.56 -1.37 -1.11
N GLY A 405 -13.18 -2.41 -0.56
CA GLY A 405 -14.62 -2.66 -0.70
C GLY A 405 -15.03 -3.13 -2.10
N ARG A 406 -14.07 -3.46 -2.97
CA ARG A 406 -14.26 -4.00 -4.33
C ARG A 406 -13.04 -4.82 -4.73
N GLY A 407 -13.21 -5.72 -5.70
CA GLY A 407 -12.13 -6.61 -6.16
C GLY A 407 -10.99 -5.90 -6.87
N ALA A 408 -10.05 -6.71 -7.37
CA ALA A 408 -8.91 -6.25 -8.14
C ALA A 408 -9.37 -5.51 -9.42
N SER A 409 -8.84 -4.31 -9.61
CA SER A 409 -9.12 -3.40 -10.73
C SER A 409 -7.92 -2.51 -10.95
N ILE A 410 -7.88 -1.79 -12.07
CA ILE A 410 -6.80 -0.81 -12.33
C ILE A 410 -6.65 0.17 -11.16
N ASP A 411 -7.76 0.66 -10.62
CA ASP A 411 -7.74 1.63 -9.53
C ASP A 411 -7.31 1.00 -8.18
N THR A 412 -7.83 -0.17 -7.83
CA THR A 412 -7.51 -0.80 -6.54
C THR A 412 -6.09 -1.36 -6.49
N ILE A 413 -5.57 -1.86 -7.62
CA ILE A 413 -4.19 -2.30 -7.76
C ILE A 413 -3.23 -1.13 -7.60
N SER A 414 -3.47 -0.02 -8.32
CA SER A 414 -2.56 1.12 -8.24
C SER A 414 -2.50 1.74 -6.86
N ARG A 415 -3.67 1.90 -6.22
CA ARG A 415 -3.76 2.42 -4.86
C ARG A 415 -3.14 1.50 -3.83
N ALA A 416 -3.11 0.19 -4.07
CA ALA A 416 -2.50 -0.77 -3.14
C ALA A 416 -0.98 -0.58 -3.10
N PHE A 417 -0.32 -0.59 -4.26
CA PHE A 417 1.10 -0.28 -4.35
C PHE A 417 1.43 1.09 -3.76
N ALA A 418 0.70 2.13 -4.18
CA ALA A 418 0.91 3.49 -3.69
C ALA A 418 0.72 3.59 -2.17
N ALA A 419 -0.24 2.87 -1.57
CA ALA A 419 -0.45 2.90 -0.12
C ALA A 419 0.77 2.41 0.65
N TYR A 420 1.45 1.38 0.17
CA TYR A 420 2.70 0.91 0.77
C TYR A 420 3.82 1.95 0.57
N GLU A 421 4.00 2.49 -0.63
CA GLU A 421 5.02 3.50 -0.93
C GLU A 421 4.83 4.78 -0.10
N TYR A 422 3.59 5.23 0.10
CA TYR A 422 3.27 6.36 0.98
C TYR A 422 3.67 6.13 2.44
N SER A 423 3.82 4.88 2.87
CA SER A 423 4.17 4.52 4.24
C SER A 423 5.69 4.39 4.48
N LEU A 424 6.50 4.37 3.42
CA LEU A 424 7.95 4.23 3.46
C LEU A 424 8.67 5.56 3.75
N LEU A 425 8.40 6.14 4.92
CA LEU A 425 8.95 7.42 5.34
C LEU A 425 10.20 7.25 6.22
N SER A 426 11.29 7.90 5.80
CA SER A 426 12.60 7.90 6.45
C SER A 426 13.03 9.32 6.80
N GLY A 427 12.79 9.70 8.05
CA GLY A 427 13.15 10.98 8.65
C GLY A 427 14.01 10.81 9.91
N ASN A 428 14.10 11.87 10.72
CA ASN A 428 14.88 11.89 11.95
C ASN A 428 16.35 11.49 11.77
N SER A 429 16.93 11.83 10.61
CA SER A 429 18.34 11.61 10.32
C SER A 429 19.25 12.38 11.28
N ALA A 430 20.55 12.07 11.27
CA ALA A 430 21.53 12.81 12.07
C ALA A 430 21.54 14.30 11.73
N PHE A 431 21.39 14.64 10.44
CA PHE A 431 21.16 16.01 10.01
C PHE A 431 19.88 16.60 10.59
N ASP A 432 18.75 15.88 10.53
CA ASP A 432 17.47 16.40 11.00
C ASP A 432 17.51 16.74 12.50
N ARG A 433 18.13 15.88 13.30
CA ARG A 433 18.34 16.12 14.74
C ARG A 433 19.27 17.29 15.01
N TRP A 434 20.33 17.45 14.23
CA TRP A 434 21.26 18.57 14.38
C TRP A 434 20.62 19.91 13.96
N TYR A 435 20.04 19.96 12.76
CA TYR A 435 19.59 21.19 12.12
C TYR A 435 18.22 21.64 12.62
N TYR A 436 17.21 20.74 12.63
CA TYR A 436 15.86 21.05 13.10
C TYR A 436 15.70 20.79 14.60
N GLY A 437 16.22 19.64 15.08
CA GLY A 437 16.15 19.26 16.50
C GLY A 437 17.13 20.00 17.42
N LYS A 438 18.06 20.79 16.86
CA LYS A 438 19.08 21.57 17.58
C LYS A 438 20.01 20.74 18.47
N GLU A 439 20.13 19.44 18.20
CA GLU A 439 21.02 18.53 18.92
C GLU A 439 22.48 18.76 18.47
N ARG A 440 23.25 19.53 19.26
CA ARG A 440 24.61 19.99 18.88
C ARG A 440 25.61 18.89 18.52
N ARG A 441 25.42 17.67 19.06
CA ARG A 441 26.32 16.51 18.89
C ARG A 441 25.77 15.45 17.93
N ALA A 442 24.66 15.71 17.26
CA ALA A 442 24.07 14.74 16.34
C ALA A 442 24.92 14.49 15.08
N ILE A 443 25.78 15.45 14.68
CA ILE A 443 26.75 15.29 13.59
C ILE A 443 28.15 15.75 14.02
N SER A 444 29.18 15.24 13.34
CA SER A 444 30.59 15.60 13.59
C SER A 444 30.92 17.03 13.14
N ASP A 445 32.09 17.54 13.53
CA ASP A 445 32.53 18.87 13.09
C ASP A 445 32.88 18.89 11.60
N GLU A 446 33.40 17.79 11.05
CA GLU A 446 33.63 17.61 9.61
C GLU A 446 32.32 17.71 8.81
N ALA A 447 31.26 17.07 9.29
CA ALA A 447 29.94 17.16 8.65
C ALA A 447 29.36 18.58 8.74
N LYS A 448 29.64 19.35 9.79
CA LYS A 448 29.25 20.77 9.89
C LYS A 448 30.01 21.63 8.88
N GLU A 449 31.30 21.39 8.68
CA GLU A 449 32.06 22.06 7.61
C GLU A 449 31.54 21.64 6.22
N GLY A 450 31.18 20.37 6.05
CA GLY A 450 30.53 19.85 4.85
C GLY A 450 29.22 20.56 4.52
N PHE A 451 28.39 20.80 5.54
CA PHE A 451 27.15 21.58 5.41
C PHE A 451 27.41 23.01 4.95
N LYS A 452 28.41 23.71 5.52
CA LYS A 452 28.79 25.07 5.08
C LYS A 452 29.23 25.09 3.62
N ILE A 453 29.95 24.06 3.18
CA ILE A 453 30.34 23.91 1.77
C ILE A 453 29.09 23.68 0.91
N PHE A 454 28.20 22.76 1.32
CA PHE A 454 26.97 22.43 0.61
C PHE A 454 26.08 23.67 0.35
N THR A 455 25.89 24.51 1.36
CA THR A 455 25.08 25.73 1.27
C THR A 455 25.82 26.95 0.72
N GLY A 456 27.15 26.91 0.71
CA GLY A 456 28.02 28.02 0.32
C GLY A 456 28.80 27.70 -0.96
N LYS A 457 30.11 27.46 -0.81
CA LYS A 457 31.05 27.31 -1.93
C LYS A 457 30.65 26.23 -2.95
N GLY A 458 30.08 25.12 -2.49
CA GLY A 458 29.60 24.04 -3.35
C GLY A 458 28.29 24.35 -4.08
N SER A 459 27.55 25.38 -3.66
CA SER A 459 26.28 25.83 -4.27
C SER A 459 25.22 24.73 -4.46
N CYS A 460 25.35 23.60 -3.76
CA CYS A 460 24.52 22.41 -3.95
C CYS A 460 23.05 22.70 -3.58
N ILE A 461 22.84 23.58 -2.58
CA ILE A 461 21.52 24.02 -2.14
C ILE A 461 20.68 24.66 -3.25
N THR A 462 21.27 25.10 -4.36
CA THR A 462 20.53 25.71 -5.49
C THR A 462 19.51 24.77 -6.12
N CYS A 463 19.84 23.46 -6.18
CA CYS A 463 18.92 22.42 -6.64
C CYS A 463 18.48 21.49 -5.49
N HIS A 464 19.31 21.31 -4.47
CA HIS A 464 19.03 20.42 -3.33
C HIS A 464 18.56 21.22 -2.12
N LEU A 465 17.31 21.67 -2.19
CA LEU A 465 16.72 22.66 -1.28
C LEU A 465 16.61 22.17 0.18
N ILE A 466 16.75 23.13 1.09
CA ILE A 466 16.54 23.01 2.54
C ILE A 466 15.53 24.09 2.92
N GLU A 467 14.35 23.68 3.37
CA GLU A 467 13.29 24.59 3.78
C GLU A 467 13.42 24.92 5.28
N GLU A 468 12.57 25.82 5.77
CA GLU A 468 12.60 26.28 7.17
C GLU A 468 12.33 25.13 8.17
N ASP A 469 11.35 24.27 7.87
CA ASP A 469 10.87 23.23 8.77
C ASP A 469 11.22 21.80 8.34
N PHE A 470 11.75 21.62 7.11
CA PHE A 470 12.06 20.31 6.55
C PHE A 470 13.08 20.40 5.41
N ALA A 471 13.72 19.29 5.05
CA ALA A 471 14.60 19.26 3.88
C ALA A 471 14.40 17.99 3.06
N LEU A 472 13.81 18.09 1.88
CA LEU A 472 13.77 16.96 0.93
C LEU A 472 15.03 16.90 0.05
N PHE A 473 15.87 17.94 0.07
CA PHE A 473 17.10 18.03 -0.72
C PHE A 473 16.85 17.83 -2.22
N THR A 474 15.79 18.42 -2.75
CA THR A 474 15.48 18.41 -4.18
C THR A 474 14.53 19.56 -4.51
N ASP A 475 14.68 20.11 -5.71
CA ASP A 475 13.75 21.05 -6.33
C ASP A 475 12.83 20.38 -7.37
N GLU A 476 13.01 19.08 -7.58
CA GLU A 476 12.34 18.26 -8.61
C GLU A 476 12.43 18.81 -10.05
N LYS A 477 13.32 19.76 -10.31
CA LYS A 477 13.53 20.33 -11.65
C LYS A 477 14.41 19.41 -12.48
N LEU A 478 14.38 19.60 -13.79
CA LEU A 478 15.17 18.80 -14.71
C LEU A 478 16.40 19.56 -15.19
N HIS A 479 17.57 18.96 -14.97
CA HIS A 479 18.85 19.54 -15.31
C HIS A 479 19.68 18.55 -16.13
N ASN A 480 20.44 19.09 -17.07
CA ASN A 480 21.47 18.35 -17.78
C ASN A 480 22.81 18.56 -17.07
N THR A 481 23.38 17.49 -16.53
CA THR A 481 24.71 17.45 -15.92
C THR A 481 25.80 17.02 -16.91
N GLY A 482 25.40 16.51 -18.07
CA GLY A 482 26.27 15.98 -19.11
C GLY A 482 26.55 14.48 -19.03
N ILE A 483 26.07 13.75 -18.00
CA ILE A 483 26.21 12.28 -17.94
C ILE A 483 25.47 11.60 -19.10
N GLY A 484 24.23 12.00 -19.37
CA GLY A 484 23.46 11.48 -20.50
C GLY A 484 24.16 11.76 -21.84
N TYR A 485 24.68 12.98 -22.04
CA TYR A 485 25.47 13.35 -23.21
C TYR A 485 26.69 12.44 -23.38
N LYS A 486 27.49 12.27 -22.32
CA LYS A 486 28.67 11.41 -22.32
C LYS A 486 28.32 9.96 -22.66
N ALA A 487 27.18 9.46 -22.18
CA ALA A 487 26.70 8.12 -22.51
C ALA A 487 26.27 8.02 -23.98
N SER A 488 25.50 8.98 -24.50
CA SER A 488 25.06 8.99 -25.92
C SER A 488 26.21 9.17 -26.91
N MET A 489 27.26 9.88 -26.52
CA MET A 489 28.46 10.08 -27.33
C MET A 489 29.51 8.97 -27.11
N HIS A 490 29.21 7.96 -26.31
CA HIS A 490 30.14 6.87 -26.05
C HIS A 490 30.32 6.03 -27.30
N VAL A 491 31.57 5.90 -27.74
CA VAL A 491 31.97 4.95 -28.78
C VAL A 491 32.68 3.81 -28.09
N GLU A 492 32.17 2.58 -28.25
CA GLU A 492 32.83 1.41 -27.69
C GLU A 492 34.25 1.29 -28.28
N PRO A 493 35.29 1.21 -27.42
CA PRO A 493 36.65 1.02 -27.89
C PRO A 493 36.80 -0.40 -28.47
N PRO A 494 37.66 -0.62 -29.49
CA PRO A 494 37.81 -1.94 -30.13
C PRO A 494 38.23 -3.05 -29.16
N ARG A 495 38.88 -2.68 -28.06
CA ARG A 495 39.13 -3.57 -26.92
C ARG A 495 38.70 -2.90 -25.62
N LYS A 496 38.09 -3.69 -24.75
CA LYS A 496 37.63 -3.24 -23.43
C LYS A 496 38.05 -4.25 -22.39
N LYS A 497 38.63 -3.76 -21.30
CA LYS A 497 38.86 -4.59 -20.12
C LYS A 497 37.54 -4.90 -19.45
N VAL A 498 37.28 -6.18 -19.24
CA VAL A 498 36.11 -6.68 -18.53
C VAL A 498 36.60 -7.55 -17.39
N ILE A 499 36.03 -7.34 -16.21
CA ILE A 499 36.27 -8.18 -15.04
C ILE A 499 35.39 -9.41 -15.19
N LEU A 500 35.99 -10.57 -15.46
CA LEU A 500 35.28 -11.85 -15.57
C LEU A 500 35.04 -12.49 -14.21
N ALA A 501 36.02 -12.33 -13.31
CA ALA A 501 36.01 -12.79 -11.94
C ALA A 501 36.84 -11.82 -11.09
N PRO A 502 36.68 -11.78 -9.76
CA PRO A 502 37.55 -10.94 -8.94
C PRO A 502 39.04 -11.26 -9.20
N GLY A 503 39.84 -10.22 -9.43
CA GLY A 503 41.25 -10.35 -9.82
C GLY A 503 41.52 -10.88 -11.23
N LEU A 504 40.49 -11.10 -12.06
CA LEU A 504 40.62 -11.53 -13.45
C LEU A 504 40.01 -10.50 -14.40
N GLU A 505 40.87 -9.64 -14.93
CA GLU A 505 40.54 -8.78 -16.07
C GLU A 505 40.96 -9.45 -17.37
N ILE A 506 40.04 -9.54 -18.32
CA ILE A 506 40.37 -9.89 -19.70
C ILE A 506 40.12 -8.70 -20.61
N GLU A 507 40.91 -8.59 -21.67
CA GLU A 507 40.55 -7.71 -22.78
C GLU A 507 39.59 -8.44 -23.72
N VAL A 508 38.39 -7.90 -23.85
CA VAL A 508 37.37 -8.35 -24.79
C VAL A 508 37.49 -7.52 -26.06
N ASP A 509 37.57 -8.18 -27.20
CA ASP A 509 37.42 -7.54 -28.50
C ASP A 509 35.96 -7.18 -28.72
N THR A 510 35.66 -5.90 -28.61
CA THR A 510 34.28 -5.40 -28.68
C THR A 510 33.76 -5.36 -30.11
N THR A 511 34.64 -5.40 -31.11
CA THR A 511 34.24 -5.29 -32.53
C THR A 511 33.33 -6.44 -32.95
N THR A 512 33.43 -7.58 -32.24
CA THR A 512 32.58 -8.76 -32.39
C THR A 512 31.10 -8.49 -32.13
N TYR A 513 30.77 -7.49 -31.32
CA TYR A 513 29.39 -7.10 -30.99
C TYR A 513 29.07 -5.63 -31.34
N ALA A 514 30.05 -4.72 -31.29
CA ALA A 514 29.89 -3.29 -31.55
C ALA A 514 29.35 -2.97 -32.95
N ASN A 515 29.74 -3.76 -33.95
CA ASN A 515 29.28 -3.61 -35.34
C ASN A 515 28.06 -4.48 -35.67
N ASN A 516 27.57 -5.24 -34.70
CA ASN A 516 26.46 -6.14 -34.89
C ASN A 516 25.15 -5.42 -34.53
N SER A 517 24.27 -5.26 -35.52
CA SER A 517 22.98 -4.61 -35.34
C SER A 517 22.09 -5.29 -34.29
N ALA A 518 22.31 -6.58 -34.01
CA ALA A 518 21.60 -7.32 -32.97
C ALA A 518 21.86 -6.76 -31.56
N PHE A 519 23.06 -6.20 -31.31
CA PHE A 519 23.46 -5.69 -30.00
C PHE A 519 23.51 -4.16 -29.94
N ALA A 520 23.28 -3.46 -31.07
CA ALA A 520 23.43 -2.01 -31.17
C ALA A 520 22.62 -1.23 -30.11
N ASN A 521 21.42 -1.72 -29.77
CA ASN A 521 20.54 -1.11 -28.77
C ASN A 521 20.93 -1.44 -27.31
N GLU A 522 21.72 -2.49 -27.09
CA GLU A 522 22.21 -2.89 -25.76
C GLU A 522 23.53 -2.18 -25.40
N ILE A 523 24.31 -1.83 -26.42
CA ILE A 523 25.65 -1.25 -26.29
C ILE A 523 25.61 0.26 -26.05
N SER A 524 24.65 0.95 -26.66
CA SER A 524 24.46 2.38 -26.47
C SER A 524 22.99 2.67 -26.14
N PRO A 525 22.59 2.59 -24.86
CA PRO A 525 21.30 3.10 -24.46
C PRO A 525 21.35 4.62 -24.65
N ASN A 526 20.82 5.09 -25.77
CA ASN A 526 20.60 6.49 -26.09
C ASN A 526 19.52 7.07 -25.16
N ASP A 527 19.79 7.11 -23.86
CA ASP A 527 18.93 7.74 -22.88
C ASP A 527 19.06 9.25 -23.00
N LEU A 528 18.20 9.81 -23.84
CA LEU A 528 18.12 11.24 -24.08
C LEU A 528 17.39 11.99 -22.95
N GLY A 529 17.09 11.33 -21.82
CA GLY A 529 16.42 11.95 -20.68
C GLY A 529 15.01 12.42 -21.03
N LEU A 530 14.64 13.62 -20.58
CA LEU A 530 13.32 14.22 -20.83
C LEU A 530 12.92 14.30 -22.31
N TYR A 531 13.89 14.43 -23.22
CA TYR A 531 13.64 14.48 -24.67
C TYR A 531 12.79 13.30 -25.16
N THR A 532 12.93 12.11 -24.58
CA THR A 532 12.14 10.94 -25.00
C THR A 532 10.64 11.13 -24.81
N ILE A 533 10.25 12.07 -23.94
CA ILE A 533 8.87 12.43 -23.63
C ILE A 533 8.44 13.67 -24.41
N THR A 534 9.26 14.74 -24.40
CA THR A 534 8.86 16.05 -24.97
C THR A 534 9.16 16.19 -26.45
N GLN A 535 10.15 15.44 -26.95
CA GLN A 535 10.74 15.57 -28.28
C GLN A 535 11.31 16.97 -28.57
N ASP A 536 11.50 17.83 -27.55
CA ASP A 536 12.16 19.13 -27.68
C ASP A 536 13.68 18.96 -27.63
N PRO A 537 14.43 19.31 -28.70
CA PRO A 537 15.90 19.28 -28.72
C PRO A 537 16.60 19.93 -27.51
N ASN A 538 15.97 20.93 -26.88
CA ASN A 538 16.51 21.61 -25.70
C ASN A 538 16.35 20.81 -24.41
N ASP A 539 15.59 19.72 -24.42
CA ASP A 539 15.37 18.83 -23.27
C ASP A 539 16.29 17.60 -23.27
N ARG A 540 17.21 17.51 -24.22
CA ARG A 540 18.19 16.41 -24.27
C ARG A 540 18.98 16.32 -22.97
N TRP A 541 19.04 15.10 -22.45
CA TRP A 541 19.78 14.69 -21.25
C TRP A 541 19.41 15.44 -19.98
N LYS A 542 18.21 16.05 -19.94
CA LYS A 542 17.69 16.59 -18.69
C LYS A 542 17.09 15.48 -17.85
N PHE A 543 17.50 15.43 -16.58
CA PHE A 543 17.00 14.51 -15.58
C PHE A 543 16.59 15.26 -14.33
N LYS A 544 15.59 14.74 -13.64
CA LYS A 544 15.06 15.27 -12.39
C LYS A 544 16.14 15.28 -11.31
N THR A 545 16.28 16.38 -10.57
CA THR A 545 17.08 16.44 -9.35
C THR A 545 16.56 15.39 -8.36
N PRO A 546 17.35 14.37 -7.99
CA PRO A 546 16.91 13.39 -6.99
C PRO A 546 16.95 14.01 -5.59
N SER A 547 16.12 13.48 -4.68
CA SER A 547 16.30 13.74 -3.24
C SER A 547 17.64 13.17 -2.77
N LEU A 548 18.34 13.88 -1.88
CA LEU A 548 19.54 13.37 -1.22
C LEU A 548 19.25 12.65 0.11
N ARG A 549 17.98 12.50 0.50
CA ARG A 549 17.66 11.68 1.67
C ARG A 549 18.09 10.24 1.44
N ASN A 550 18.76 9.66 2.43
CA ASN A 550 19.31 8.30 2.39
C ASN A 550 20.39 8.07 1.31
N VAL A 551 20.97 9.12 0.73
CA VAL A 551 21.88 8.99 -0.43
C VAL A 551 23.09 8.08 -0.17
N GLN A 552 23.56 7.97 1.08
CA GLN A 552 24.67 7.08 1.44
C GLN A 552 24.41 5.61 1.09
N ILE A 553 23.15 5.16 1.15
CA ILE A 553 22.79 3.74 1.01
C ILE A 553 22.14 3.41 -0.33
N THR A 554 22.09 4.37 -1.27
CA THR A 554 21.38 4.25 -2.55
C THR A 554 22.29 4.46 -3.76
N GLY A 555 23.59 4.13 -3.62
CA GLY A 555 24.47 4.02 -4.79
C GLY A 555 24.09 2.83 -5.68
N PRO A 556 24.74 2.64 -6.83
CA PRO A 556 25.59 3.64 -7.50
C PRO A 556 24.75 4.83 -7.98
N TYR A 557 25.42 5.93 -8.32
CA TYR A 557 24.80 7.25 -8.47
C TYR A 557 24.63 7.69 -9.92
N MET A 558 23.84 8.76 -10.09
CA MET A 558 23.36 9.31 -11.36
C MET A 558 22.24 8.46 -11.99
N HIS A 559 21.57 8.99 -13.01
CA HIS A 559 20.41 8.34 -13.64
C HIS A 559 20.73 6.94 -14.21
N ASN A 560 22.00 6.64 -14.49
CA ASN A 560 22.48 5.40 -15.07
C ASN A 560 23.52 4.70 -14.18
N GLY A 561 23.66 5.08 -12.91
CA GLY A 561 24.59 4.41 -11.98
C GLY A 561 26.08 4.54 -12.36
N SER A 562 26.46 5.51 -13.19
CA SER A 562 27.83 5.60 -13.73
C SER A 562 28.91 5.91 -12.70
N LEU A 563 28.54 6.39 -11.50
CA LEU A 563 29.46 6.78 -10.44
C LEU A 563 29.25 5.89 -9.23
N SER A 564 30.31 5.26 -8.71
CA SER A 564 30.18 4.22 -7.68
C SER A 564 30.11 4.79 -6.26
N THR A 565 30.77 5.92 -6.00
CA THR A 565 30.89 6.50 -4.65
C THR A 565 30.37 7.94 -4.59
N LEU A 566 29.97 8.39 -3.38
CA LEU A 566 29.63 9.81 -3.16
C LEU A 566 30.81 10.73 -3.48
N LYS A 567 32.05 10.25 -3.27
CA LYS A 567 33.25 10.99 -3.61
C LYS A 567 33.35 11.23 -5.12
N ASP A 568 33.08 10.21 -5.94
CA ASP A 568 33.06 10.34 -7.40
C ASP A 568 32.01 11.37 -7.86
N VAL A 569 30.83 11.39 -7.20
CA VAL A 569 29.77 12.37 -7.47
C VAL A 569 30.24 13.79 -7.13
N VAL A 570 30.83 13.99 -5.96
CA VAL A 570 31.34 15.30 -5.54
C VAL A 570 32.46 15.77 -6.48
N GLU A 571 33.38 14.89 -6.86
CA GLU A 571 34.46 15.21 -7.81
C GLU A 571 33.92 15.55 -9.20
N PHE A 572 32.88 14.84 -9.65
CA PHE A 572 32.21 15.11 -10.92
C PHE A 572 31.60 16.52 -10.95
N TYR A 573 30.84 16.89 -9.91
CA TYR A 573 30.28 18.24 -9.82
C TYR A 573 31.35 19.30 -9.59
N ASN A 574 32.43 19.00 -8.85
CA ASN A 574 33.55 19.90 -8.65
C ASN A 574 34.23 20.29 -9.98
N LYS A 575 34.24 19.37 -10.96
CA LYS A 575 34.75 19.60 -12.34
C LYS A 575 33.76 20.37 -13.23
N GLY A 576 32.52 20.59 -12.79
CA GLY A 576 31.49 21.28 -13.58
C GLY A 576 30.80 20.40 -14.63
N GLY A 577 30.64 19.10 -14.36
CA GLY A 577 29.91 18.18 -15.24
C GLY A 577 30.58 17.91 -16.59
N ILE A 578 29.82 17.48 -17.60
CA ILE A 578 30.31 17.26 -18.97
C ILE A 578 29.73 18.33 -19.92
N LYS A 579 30.60 19.22 -20.39
CA LYS A 579 30.23 20.32 -21.29
C LYS A 579 29.58 19.83 -22.58
N ASN A 580 28.44 20.43 -22.93
CA ASN A 580 27.67 20.21 -24.16
C ASN A 580 26.77 21.43 -24.43
N GLU A 581 26.08 21.47 -25.57
CA GLU A 581 25.31 22.64 -26.02
C GLU A 581 24.10 23.00 -25.15
N VAL A 582 23.56 22.04 -24.40
CA VAL A 582 22.36 22.19 -23.55
C VAL A 582 22.66 21.88 -22.08
N LEU A 583 23.92 22.05 -21.65
CA LEU A 583 24.31 21.87 -20.24
C LEU A 583 23.56 22.89 -19.36
N SER A 584 23.09 22.46 -18.20
CA SER A 584 22.45 23.36 -17.23
C SER A 584 23.43 24.47 -16.79
N PRO A 585 23.02 25.75 -16.77
CA PRO A 585 23.88 26.86 -16.36
C PRO A 585 24.25 26.80 -14.86
N LEU A 586 23.54 25.98 -14.08
CA LEU A 586 23.83 25.73 -12.67
C LEU A 586 25.00 24.75 -12.46
N ILE A 587 25.53 24.16 -13.54
CA ILE A 587 26.62 23.19 -13.49
C ILE A 587 27.91 23.86 -13.97
N PHE A 588 28.80 24.15 -13.03
CA PHE A 588 30.06 24.85 -13.26
C PHE A 588 31.15 24.36 -12.29
N PRO A 589 32.45 24.55 -12.58
CA PRO A 589 33.53 24.12 -11.69
C PRO A 589 33.47 24.82 -10.33
N LEU A 590 33.54 24.03 -9.25
CA LEU A 590 33.36 24.53 -7.87
C LEU A 590 34.71 24.87 -7.19
N ASN A 591 35.83 24.38 -7.74
CA ASN A 591 37.19 24.57 -7.21
C ASN A 591 37.31 24.20 -5.71
N LEU A 592 36.66 23.11 -5.31
CA LEU A 592 36.81 22.48 -4.00
C LEU A 592 38.14 21.74 -3.92
N SER A 593 38.84 21.91 -2.80
CA SER A 593 39.99 21.09 -2.42
C SER A 593 39.55 19.68 -2.03
N GLU A 594 40.49 18.73 -2.00
CA GLU A 594 40.21 17.35 -1.61
C GLU A 594 39.60 17.25 -0.20
N LYS A 595 40.11 18.06 0.74
CA LYS A 595 39.60 18.15 2.11
C LYS A 595 38.15 18.65 2.16
N GLU A 596 37.82 19.69 1.40
CA GLU A 596 36.45 20.21 1.30
C GLU A 596 35.50 19.16 0.71
N MET A 597 35.94 18.44 -0.33
CA MET A 597 35.15 17.36 -0.91
C MET A 597 34.89 16.23 0.10
N ASN A 598 35.86 15.88 0.95
CA ASN A 598 35.68 14.88 2.00
C ASN A 598 34.69 15.34 3.06
N TYR A 599 34.75 16.59 3.50
CA TYR A 599 33.77 17.17 4.42
C TYR A 599 32.36 17.15 3.84
N LEU A 600 32.20 17.48 2.56
CA LEU A 600 30.92 17.39 1.87
C LEU A 600 30.38 15.95 1.85
N VAL A 601 31.23 14.95 1.61
CA VAL A 601 30.84 13.53 1.70
C VAL A 601 30.40 13.16 3.12
N GLU A 602 31.11 13.61 4.15
CA GLU A 602 30.70 13.37 5.55
C GLU A 602 29.34 13.99 5.85
N PHE A 603 29.05 15.18 5.33
CA PHE A 603 27.72 15.78 5.44
C PHE A 603 26.64 14.91 4.76
N LEU A 604 26.85 14.44 3.53
CA LEU A 604 25.88 13.63 2.79
C LEU A 604 25.53 12.32 3.52
N LYS A 605 26.48 11.74 4.27
CA LYS A 605 26.24 10.55 5.11
C LYS A 605 25.23 10.81 6.24
N THR A 606 25.13 12.05 6.72
CA THR A 606 24.21 12.41 7.81
C THR A 606 22.73 12.42 7.41
N LEU A 607 22.43 12.28 6.11
CA LEU A 607 21.08 12.40 5.53
C LEU A 607 20.27 11.09 5.56
N THR A 608 20.80 10.04 6.18
CA THR A 608 20.13 8.73 6.33
C THR A 608 19.22 8.74 7.56
N GLY A 609 17.93 8.41 7.38
CA GLY A 609 16.95 8.38 8.47
C GLY A 609 17.26 7.33 9.54
N SER A 610 16.77 7.54 10.76
CA SER A 610 17.09 6.67 11.90
C SER A 610 16.29 5.36 11.93
N ASN A 611 15.19 5.28 11.19
CA ASN A 611 14.24 4.15 11.19
C ASN A 611 14.42 3.19 10.01
N ILE A 612 15.52 3.30 9.23
CA ILE A 612 15.75 2.44 8.05
C ILE A 612 15.71 0.95 8.41
N ASP A 613 16.27 0.56 9.54
CA ASP A 613 16.28 -0.85 9.97
C ASP A 613 14.86 -1.39 10.22
N GLU A 614 13.95 -0.55 10.74
CA GLU A 614 12.54 -0.91 10.90
C GLU A 614 11.86 -1.13 9.53
N LEU A 615 12.09 -0.23 8.58
CA LEU A 615 11.54 -0.36 7.22
C LEU A 615 12.06 -1.61 6.51
N ILE A 616 13.33 -1.97 6.71
CA ILE A 616 13.94 -3.20 6.18
C ILE A 616 13.28 -4.44 6.78
N LEU A 617 13.09 -4.46 8.10
CA LEU A 617 12.48 -5.59 8.79
C LEU A 617 11.01 -5.78 8.40
N ASP A 618 10.28 -4.68 8.19
CA ASP A 618 8.91 -4.69 7.71
C ASP A 618 8.80 -5.33 6.33
N ALA A 619 9.63 -4.87 5.39
CA ALA A 619 9.69 -5.40 4.03
C ALA A 619 9.98 -6.91 4.01
N LYS A 620 10.89 -7.38 4.86
CA LYS A 620 11.21 -8.81 4.99
C LYS A 620 10.10 -9.67 5.57
N ALA A 621 9.12 -9.07 6.23
CA ALA A 621 7.95 -9.79 6.74
C ALA A 621 6.94 -10.10 5.62
N ALA A 622 7.10 -9.49 4.44
CA ALA A 622 6.23 -9.74 3.30
C ALA A 622 6.44 -11.14 2.71
N PRO A 623 5.36 -11.86 2.35
CA PRO A 623 5.49 -13.09 1.59
C PRO A 623 6.02 -12.76 0.18
N ILE A 624 6.95 -13.58 -0.32
CA ILE A 624 7.60 -13.35 -1.63
C ILE A 624 6.87 -13.99 -2.82
N GLY A 625 5.71 -14.62 -2.56
CA GLY A 625 4.93 -15.35 -3.56
C GLY A 625 5.62 -16.63 -4.02
N GLU A 626 5.75 -17.61 -3.12
CA GLU A 626 6.33 -18.92 -3.48
C GLU A 626 5.52 -19.58 -4.58
N ILE A 627 6.22 -20.05 -5.61
CA ILE A 627 5.59 -20.65 -6.77
C ILE A 627 5.56 -22.17 -6.59
N SER A 628 4.39 -22.76 -6.75
CA SER A 628 4.19 -24.21 -6.73
C SER A 628 3.67 -24.71 -8.08
N LEU A 629 3.87 -25.99 -8.38
CA LEU A 629 3.25 -26.64 -9.55
C LEU A 629 1.71 -26.56 -9.52
N ASP A 630 1.12 -26.43 -8.33
CA ASP A 630 -0.31 -26.26 -8.14
C ASP A 630 -0.79 -24.80 -8.31
N ASP A 631 0.11 -23.85 -8.62
CA ASP A 631 -0.29 -22.46 -8.87
C ASP A 631 -1.06 -22.40 -10.20
N PRO A 632 -2.34 -21.96 -10.21
CA PRO A 632 -3.17 -21.97 -11.40
C PRO A 632 -2.63 -21.07 -12.53
N ASN A 633 -1.71 -20.16 -12.21
CA ASN A 633 -1.08 -19.25 -13.15
C ASN A 633 0.34 -19.67 -13.56
N TRP A 634 0.82 -20.85 -13.13
CA TRP A 634 2.19 -21.30 -13.38
C TRP A 634 2.60 -21.14 -14.85
N PHE A 635 3.57 -20.25 -15.08
CA PHE A 635 4.01 -19.84 -16.41
C PHE A 635 4.40 -21.01 -17.34
N HIS A 636 4.90 -22.12 -16.79
CA HIS A 636 5.37 -23.24 -17.61
C HIS A 636 4.26 -24.09 -18.23
N GLU A 637 3.07 -24.18 -17.60
CA GLU A 637 1.92 -24.92 -18.16
C GLU A 637 0.98 -24.00 -18.96
N ASN A 638 0.92 -22.71 -18.62
CA ASN A 638 0.13 -21.69 -19.33
C ASN A 638 0.90 -21.00 -20.47
N LYS A 639 1.76 -21.72 -21.20
CA LYS A 639 2.40 -21.14 -22.40
C LYS A 639 1.31 -20.70 -23.38
N PRO A 640 1.32 -19.45 -23.86
CA PRO A 640 0.75 -19.16 -25.16
C PRO A 640 1.39 -20.14 -26.14
N LYS A 641 0.59 -20.94 -26.84
CA LYS A 641 1.07 -21.61 -28.05
C LYS A 641 1.37 -20.49 -29.05
N TYR A 642 2.62 -20.03 -29.07
CA TYR A 642 3.11 -19.12 -30.09
C TYR A 642 3.10 -19.80 -31.45
#